data_AF-A0A2B8B421-F1
#
_entry.id   AF-A0A2B8B421-F1
#
_cell.length_a   1.000
_cell.length_b   1.000
_cell.length_c   1.000
_cell.angle_alpha   90.00
_cell.angle_beta   90.00
_cell.angle_gamma   90.00
#
_symmetry.space_group_name_H-M   'P 1'
#
loop_
_entity.id
_entity.type
_entity.pdbx_description
1 polymer ?
#
loop_
_entity_poly.entity_id
_entity_poly.type
_entity_poly.pdbx_seq_one_letter_code
_entity_poly.pdbx_strand_id
1 'polypeptide(L)'
;MTTDLTLLPRVACRGQEVTAPRLRGLLALLAGDLRAGCSTERLVAGLWPDELPERPGKAVQVLVSRARAQLGADVIAGTPTGYRLALAEDRVDSSALLLHAATSAERARAGDHAGSLAAAEAGLALWRGTPDGTGDTADPVAALRAERAPVRDGLVRARALALARLGRHAEAAGPLAAVTAEHPRDEEVLAELLRAEAATAGPSAALTRYEAYRRELRDRLGTDPGPGLRAVQEELLRGEAPVARHGVPHEPNPLLGRDEDIAGVERLLRESRAVTVVGPGGLGKTRLAHAVSRRAEQRVVYFVPLAGVTADEDVAPEVASALGAGEARHGAGPPGRSPGGSGHAAADPVSGILGVLGSGPALLVLDNCEQVVRGAAGLAAALVSSSKELRILATSRAPLGLTSEAVYALPELAPDTSVELFTQRARAARSGVELPPDAVAELCRQLDGLPLAVELAAARVRVLSVPEIARRLGDRFALLRGGARDAPERHRTLHAVVDWSWNLLDEHARAALRTLSVFPGGFSGEAAEQVLGGDALPLLEQLAGQSLLTVADTPAGVRFRMLETVREFSAARRAEAGEDEEAVGRFLLWARDFGVAYHDWLFGSEPLLASERIRAEQDNLVLALRHALARTDGPTIAALTAVLAALWSIGSNYPRLTALAADTGPPLSHYRPEPEYVEVARAAAVLCTASLFMGYGPGGVRQLVTLRRLPPAPPDTLLRAIGTVLSAVPEMLPPDYGVLRELCGSEHPLLAGIAESVATYVWEYEHDIDRALDSARRIIPALAPVDNPFLQVMGRARLSELCLRTERGDEAYEHLRAALDALPRIGDEHDLIGVRWGLVLACLQRGEPDEAQFWLRQAECANPAQQDAYSMDLLGRAEIALARGLTEVGLGLWRSAVQPLPVAGPAAGGDPFLDRWMLQIRSAAVTAHAHAGRTGLVAESVDRLWQGLRTLLLGPSRAPMELPVFGTALHALGMAGIASGDASAARMIALAERLGVQREFQPTMSADRAREAARAAGDAARAAYADAVSEYAALGRDELREAARALISGRG
;
A
#
# COMPACT_ATOMS: atom_id res chain seq x y z
N MET A 1 40.54 19.26 21.89
CA MET A 1 42.01 19.37 21.88
C MET A 1 42.43 20.21 23.06
N THR A 2 43.37 19.74 23.88
CA THR A 2 43.85 20.47 25.06
C THR A 2 44.98 21.41 24.65
N THR A 3 44.71 22.71 24.57
CA THR A 3 45.78 23.70 24.33
C THR A 3 46.70 23.74 25.55
N ASP A 4 47.99 23.49 25.37
CA ASP A 4 48.97 23.54 26.46
C ASP A 4 49.44 24.97 26.74
N LEU A 5 49.60 25.81 25.72
CA LEU A 5 50.00 27.21 25.87
C LEU A 5 48.92 28.12 25.26
N THR A 6 48.35 28.97 26.11
CA THR A 6 47.43 30.03 25.71
C THR A 6 48.13 31.38 25.78
N LEU A 7 47.96 32.19 24.74
CA LEU A 7 48.51 33.54 24.57
C LEU A 7 47.44 34.54 24.10
N LEU A 8 46.37 34.05 23.47
CA LEU A 8 45.31 34.88 22.88
C LEU A 8 44.36 35.41 23.98
N PRO A 9 43.52 34.60 24.65
CA PRO A 9 42.61 35.11 25.68
C PRO A 9 43.38 35.58 26.92
N ARG A 10 44.38 34.80 27.34
CA ARG A 10 45.26 35.06 28.49
C ARG A 10 46.58 34.31 28.29
N VAL A 11 47.61 34.67 29.04
CA VAL A 11 48.89 33.96 29.01
C VAL A 11 48.92 32.88 30.09
N ALA A 12 48.74 31.63 29.71
CA ALA A 12 48.77 30.49 30.63
C ALA A 12 49.35 29.24 29.97
N CYS A 13 50.09 28.44 30.74
CA CYS A 13 50.66 27.17 30.28
C CYS A 13 50.14 26.02 31.17
N ARG A 14 49.61 24.94 30.58
CA ARG A 14 49.04 23.77 31.27
C ARG A 14 48.05 24.15 32.38
N GLY A 15 47.25 25.18 32.13
CA GLY A 15 46.26 25.73 33.08
C GLY A 15 46.81 26.69 34.14
N GLN A 16 48.14 26.87 34.22
CA GLN A 16 48.77 27.82 35.15
C GLN A 16 48.96 29.19 34.49
N GLU A 17 48.41 30.23 35.11
CA GLU A 17 48.52 31.60 34.62
C GLU A 17 49.91 32.19 34.86
N VAL A 18 50.45 32.84 33.83
CA VAL A 18 51.76 33.48 33.87
C VAL A 18 51.55 34.98 34.00
N THR A 19 51.78 35.53 35.20
CA THR A 19 51.54 36.95 35.49
C THR A 19 52.78 37.83 35.26
N ALA A 20 53.99 37.25 35.35
CA ALA A 20 55.24 38.00 35.25
C ALA A 20 55.43 38.63 33.85
N PRO A 21 55.50 39.97 33.70
CA PRO A 21 55.49 40.65 32.40
C PRO A 21 56.57 40.16 31.43
N ARG A 22 57.82 40.03 31.90
CA ARG A 22 58.94 39.56 31.08
C ARG A 22 58.83 38.09 30.67
N LEU A 23 58.18 37.25 31.48
CA LEU A 23 57.97 35.84 31.15
C LEU A 23 56.86 35.68 30.11
N ARG A 24 55.80 36.51 30.21
CA ARG A 24 54.75 36.59 29.20
C ARG A 24 55.31 37.04 27.84
N GLY A 25 56.13 38.10 27.86
CA GLY A 25 56.79 38.61 26.67
C GLY A 25 57.72 37.57 26.01
N LEU A 26 58.46 36.80 26.82
CA LEU A 26 59.32 35.73 26.32
C LEU A 26 58.51 34.67 25.57
N LEU A 27 57.40 34.20 26.16
CA LEU A 27 56.54 33.19 25.53
C LEU A 27 55.91 33.70 24.23
N ALA A 28 55.47 34.97 24.19
CA ALA A 28 54.91 35.57 22.99
C ALA A 28 55.94 35.71 21.86
N LEU A 29 57.17 36.15 22.17
CA LEU A 29 58.25 36.24 21.17
C LEU A 29 58.64 34.87 20.60
N LEU A 30 58.63 33.82 21.43
CA LEU A 30 58.91 32.46 20.98
C LEU A 30 57.74 31.84 20.20
N ALA A 31 56.51 32.30 20.42
CA ALA A 31 55.32 31.85 19.69
C ALA A 31 55.10 32.56 18.34
N GLY A 32 55.87 33.63 18.05
CA GLY A 32 55.87 34.26 16.73
C GLY A 32 56.25 33.29 15.62
N ASP A 33 57.26 32.44 15.86
CA ASP A 33 57.68 31.34 14.99
C ASP A 33 58.17 30.14 15.84
N LEU A 34 57.34 29.10 15.96
CA LEU A 34 57.69 27.91 16.75
C LEU A 34 58.81 27.08 16.12
N ARG A 35 58.95 27.10 14.79
CA ARG A 35 59.89 26.22 14.08
C ARG A 35 61.31 26.80 14.14
N ALA A 36 61.46 28.07 13.77
CA ALA A 36 62.74 28.77 13.79
C ALA A 36 63.13 29.21 15.21
N GLY A 37 62.14 29.52 16.06
CA GLY A 37 62.35 30.15 17.36
C GLY A 37 62.76 31.61 17.24
N CYS A 38 63.37 32.13 18.32
CA CYS A 38 63.81 33.51 18.40
C CYS A 38 65.28 33.58 18.81
N SER A 39 66.07 34.40 18.10
CA SER A 39 67.49 34.60 18.42
C SER A 39 67.65 35.34 19.74
N THR A 40 68.78 35.15 20.42
CA THR A 40 69.05 35.87 21.68
C THR A 40 69.02 37.40 21.48
N GLU A 41 69.50 37.91 20.35
CA GLU A 41 69.44 39.34 20.01
C GLU A 41 68.00 39.85 19.91
N ARG A 42 67.12 39.13 19.22
CA ARG A 42 65.71 39.51 19.05
C ARG A 42 64.92 39.37 20.35
N LEU A 43 65.24 38.36 21.18
CA LEU A 43 64.70 38.24 22.53
C LEU A 43 65.12 39.40 23.42
N VAL A 44 66.37 39.85 23.35
CA VAL A 44 66.85 41.01 24.12
C VAL A 44 66.09 42.27 23.68
N ALA A 45 66.03 42.53 22.37
CA ALA A 45 65.36 43.72 21.83
C ALA A 45 63.87 43.77 22.20
N GLY A 46 63.17 42.63 22.17
CA GLY A 46 61.74 42.58 22.51
C GLY A 46 61.41 42.56 24.01
N LEU A 47 62.34 42.15 24.88
CA LEU A 47 62.11 42.07 26.34
C LEU A 47 62.58 43.31 27.11
N TRP A 48 63.54 44.05 26.56
CA TRP A 48 64.12 45.26 27.16
C TRP A 48 64.25 46.38 26.11
N PRO A 49 63.12 46.95 25.63
CA PRO A 49 63.16 48.00 24.61
C PRO A 49 63.78 49.31 25.12
N ASP A 50 63.64 49.63 26.41
CA ASP A 50 64.03 50.94 26.96
C ASP A 50 65.34 50.94 27.77
N GLU A 51 65.66 49.82 28.45
CA GLU A 51 66.85 49.73 29.32
C GLU A 51 67.47 48.33 29.28
N LEU A 52 68.66 48.22 28.67
CA LEU A 52 69.38 46.95 28.52
C LEU A 52 70.06 46.52 29.84
N PRO A 53 69.96 45.24 30.24
CA PRO A 53 70.74 44.70 31.35
C PRO A 53 72.24 44.76 31.07
N GLU A 54 73.09 44.90 32.11
CA GLU A 54 74.56 44.90 31.96
C GLU A 54 75.12 43.69 31.19
N ARG A 55 74.42 42.54 31.27
CA ARG A 55 74.76 41.30 30.54
C ARG A 55 73.50 40.69 29.90
N PRO A 56 73.06 41.19 28.73
CA PRO A 56 71.77 40.84 28.13
C PRO A 56 71.59 39.34 27.86
N GLY A 57 72.62 38.66 27.35
CA GLY A 57 72.56 37.21 27.09
C GLY A 57 72.37 36.37 28.35
N LYS A 58 73.04 36.74 29.46
CA LYS A 58 72.82 36.08 30.76
C LYS A 58 71.43 36.37 31.32
N ALA A 59 70.89 37.56 31.11
CA ALA A 59 69.54 37.90 31.53
C ALA A 59 68.46 37.05 30.84
N VAL A 60 68.62 36.78 29.52
CA VAL A 60 67.75 35.84 28.79
C VAL A 60 67.89 34.42 29.35
N GLN A 61 69.12 33.94 29.59
CA GLN A 61 69.35 32.60 30.18
C GLN A 61 68.65 32.43 31.54
N VAL A 62 68.69 33.46 32.40
CA VAL A 62 68.00 33.45 33.69
C VAL A 62 66.48 33.41 33.52
N LEU A 63 65.91 34.19 32.59
CA LEU A 63 64.48 34.16 32.30
C LEU A 63 64.04 32.80 31.75
N VAL A 64 64.81 32.19 30.85
CA VAL A 64 64.53 30.84 30.32
C VAL A 64 64.64 29.78 31.41
N SER A 65 65.66 29.86 32.29
CA SER A 65 65.79 28.95 33.43
C SER A 65 64.59 29.05 34.36
N ARG A 66 64.10 30.27 34.61
CA ARG A 66 62.90 30.52 35.43
C ARG A 66 61.64 29.98 34.75
N ALA A 67 61.51 30.19 33.43
CA ALA A 67 60.41 29.65 32.63
C ALA A 67 60.36 28.12 32.70
N ARG A 68 61.50 27.45 32.54
CA ARG A 68 61.61 25.98 32.64
C ARG A 68 61.27 25.45 34.02
N ALA A 69 61.69 26.16 35.08
CA ALA A 69 61.36 25.78 36.44
C ALA A 69 59.85 25.93 36.74
N GLN A 70 59.20 26.95 36.18
CA GLN A 70 57.79 27.23 36.42
C GLN A 70 56.84 26.42 35.52
N LEU A 71 57.19 26.19 34.25
CA LEU A 71 56.28 25.66 33.22
C LEU A 71 56.63 24.23 32.79
N GLY A 72 57.82 23.75 33.14
CA GLY A 72 58.38 22.47 32.69
C GLY A 72 59.63 22.66 31.83
N ALA A 73 60.64 21.81 32.05
CA ALA A 73 61.92 21.89 31.33
C ALA A 73 61.79 21.62 29.82
N ASP A 74 60.74 20.91 29.45
CA ASP A 74 60.39 20.50 28.10
C ASP A 74 59.75 21.61 27.26
N VAL A 75 59.24 22.69 27.86
CA VAL A 75 58.48 23.73 27.13
C VAL A 75 59.37 24.57 26.20
N ILE A 76 60.63 24.82 26.58
CA ILE A 76 61.56 25.67 25.84
C ILE A 76 62.83 24.88 25.52
N ALA A 77 63.18 24.77 24.24
CA ALA A 77 64.43 24.18 23.76
C ALA A 77 65.44 25.27 23.36
N GLY A 78 66.73 24.98 23.52
CA GLY A 78 67.80 25.83 22.97
C GLY A 78 67.98 25.57 21.48
N THR A 79 68.35 26.60 20.73
CA THR A 79 68.78 26.52 19.33
C THR A 79 70.22 27.05 19.21
N PRO A 80 70.92 26.83 18.08
CA PRO A 80 72.28 27.35 17.89
C PRO A 80 72.40 28.89 18.05
N THR A 81 71.30 29.62 17.85
CA THR A 81 71.26 31.09 17.84
C THR A 81 70.34 31.69 18.93
N GLY A 82 69.65 30.86 19.73
CA GLY A 82 68.68 31.33 20.71
C GLY A 82 67.81 30.23 21.32
N TYR A 83 66.49 30.42 21.31
CA TYR A 83 65.51 29.53 21.96
C TYR A 83 64.25 29.35 21.10
N ARG A 84 63.53 28.25 21.29
CA ARG A 84 62.20 28.02 20.68
C ARG A 84 61.26 27.30 21.66
N LEU A 85 59.95 27.38 21.40
CA LEU A 85 59.00 26.48 22.06
C LEU A 85 59.16 25.06 21.50
N ALA A 86 59.17 24.05 22.36
CA ALA A 86 59.22 22.64 21.94
C ALA A 86 57.83 21.97 21.97
N LEU A 87 56.78 22.78 21.96
CA LEU A 87 55.38 22.34 21.84
C LEU A 87 55.00 22.21 20.36
N ALA A 88 54.06 21.31 20.05
CA ALA A 88 53.49 21.22 18.71
C ALA A 88 52.57 22.43 18.40
N GLU A 89 52.42 22.77 17.12
CA GLU A 89 51.67 23.96 16.66
C GLU A 89 50.19 23.93 17.10
N ASP A 90 49.58 22.75 17.21
CA ASP A 90 48.20 22.55 17.69
C ASP A 90 48.05 22.70 19.21
N ARG A 91 49.16 22.65 19.96
CA ARG A 91 49.21 22.82 21.42
C ARG A 91 49.39 24.26 21.85
N VAL A 92 49.64 25.20 20.92
CA VAL A 92 49.79 26.63 21.18
C VAL A 92 48.69 27.40 20.46
N ASP A 93 47.79 28.08 21.19
CA ASP A 93 46.58 28.70 20.61
C ASP A 93 46.85 29.64 19.42
N SER A 94 47.87 30.50 19.53
CA SER A 94 48.26 31.44 18.48
C SER A 94 48.71 30.77 17.18
N SER A 95 49.17 29.52 17.24
CA SER A 95 49.58 28.71 16.09
C SER A 95 48.48 27.76 15.62
N ALA A 96 47.74 27.18 16.56
CA ALA A 96 46.53 26.42 16.26
C ALA A 96 45.50 27.27 15.50
N LEU A 97 45.42 28.57 15.79
CA LEU A 97 44.62 29.53 15.02
C LEU A 97 45.00 29.55 13.52
N LEU A 98 46.30 29.57 13.21
CA LEU A 98 46.81 29.53 11.83
C LEU A 98 46.44 28.20 11.16
N LEU A 99 46.57 27.08 11.87
CA LEU A 99 46.21 25.75 11.36
C LEU A 99 44.71 25.65 11.04
N HIS A 100 43.84 26.18 11.93
CA HIS A 100 42.41 26.21 11.68
C HIS A 100 42.04 27.11 10.50
N ALA A 101 42.72 28.26 10.33
CA ALA A 101 42.51 29.12 9.17
C ALA A 101 42.94 28.46 7.86
N ALA A 102 44.10 27.80 7.84
CA ALA A 102 44.57 27.03 6.68
C ALA A 102 43.60 25.89 6.33
N THR A 103 43.18 25.11 7.34
CA THR A 103 42.23 24.00 7.18
C THR A 103 40.88 24.49 6.66
N SER A 104 40.36 25.59 7.21
CA SER A 104 39.09 26.18 6.77
C SER A 104 39.18 26.60 5.29
N ALA A 105 40.26 27.28 4.90
CA ALA A 105 40.47 27.70 3.52
C ALA A 105 40.64 26.52 2.55
N GLU A 106 41.36 25.46 2.94
CA GLU A 106 41.50 24.23 2.15
C GLU A 106 40.15 23.55 1.92
N ARG A 107 39.38 23.36 2.99
CA ARG A 107 38.04 22.75 2.94
C ARG A 107 37.08 23.56 2.08
N ALA A 108 37.10 24.89 2.19
CA ALA A 108 36.31 25.77 1.36
C ALA A 108 36.62 25.62 -0.14
N ARG A 109 37.91 25.54 -0.51
CA ARG A 109 38.33 25.32 -1.91
C ARG A 109 37.94 23.93 -2.43
N ALA A 110 37.89 22.93 -1.56
CA ALA A 110 37.44 21.58 -1.90
C ALA A 110 35.91 21.44 -1.97
N GLY A 111 35.13 22.49 -1.71
CA GLY A 111 33.66 22.44 -1.66
C GLY A 111 33.08 21.86 -0.36
N ASP A 112 33.91 21.51 0.61
CA ASP A 112 33.47 21.01 1.92
C ASP A 112 33.15 22.19 2.86
N HIS A 113 31.97 22.78 2.66
CA HIS A 113 31.53 23.95 3.43
C HIS A 113 31.22 23.63 4.90
N ALA A 114 30.77 22.41 5.20
CA ALA A 114 30.54 21.96 6.57
C ALA A 114 31.86 21.82 7.34
N GLY A 115 32.87 21.19 6.74
CA GLY A 115 34.22 21.10 7.30
C GLY A 115 34.89 22.47 7.43
N SER A 116 34.70 23.36 6.45
CA SER A 116 35.17 24.76 6.51
C SER A 116 34.56 25.52 7.69
N LEU A 117 33.26 25.37 7.93
CA LEU A 117 32.54 25.99 9.04
C LEU A 117 33.08 25.48 10.38
N ALA A 118 33.18 24.16 10.55
CA ALA A 118 33.68 23.55 11.77
C ALA A 118 35.11 24.00 12.10
N ALA A 119 36.00 24.05 11.10
CA ALA A 119 37.36 24.55 11.27
C ALA A 119 37.40 26.03 11.66
N ALA A 120 36.55 26.87 11.04
CA ALA A 120 36.48 28.29 11.36
C ALA A 120 35.96 28.53 12.78
N GLU A 121 34.93 27.81 13.21
CA GLU A 121 34.38 27.92 14.57
C GLU A 121 35.37 27.43 15.63
N ALA A 122 36.11 26.35 15.36
CA ALA A 122 37.17 25.87 16.24
C ALA A 122 38.29 26.92 16.40
N GLY A 123 38.73 27.55 15.31
CA GLY A 123 39.72 28.63 15.36
C GLY A 123 39.23 29.87 16.12
N LEU A 124 38.00 30.33 15.86
CA LEU A 124 37.41 31.48 16.56
C LEU A 124 37.21 31.22 18.06
N ALA A 125 36.97 29.97 18.46
CA ALA A 125 36.87 29.60 19.87
C ALA A 125 38.16 29.87 20.64
N LEU A 126 39.34 29.74 19.99
CA LEU A 126 40.64 30.05 20.59
C LEU A 126 40.84 31.55 20.86
N TRP A 127 40.11 32.41 20.13
CA TRP A 127 40.19 33.87 20.26
C TRP A 127 39.22 34.45 21.28
N ARG A 128 38.23 33.68 21.76
CA ARG A 128 37.18 34.19 22.67
C ARG A 128 37.78 34.71 23.98
N GLY A 129 37.45 35.95 24.34
CA GLY A 129 37.94 36.58 25.56
C GLY A 129 39.31 37.25 25.42
N THR A 130 39.86 37.34 24.20
CA THR A 130 41.03 38.18 23.92
C THR A 130 40.68 39.65 24.13
N PRO A 131 41.45 40.43 24.91
CA PRO A 131 41.19 41.85 25.13
C PRO A 131 41.21 42.64 23.81
N ASP A 132 40.17 43.46 23.59
CA ASP A 132 40.09 44.37 22.44
C ASP A 132 40.95 45.63 22.69
N GLY A 133 41.80 45.99 21.72
CA GLY A 133 42.37 47.34 21.61
C GLY A 133 43.81 47.56 22.10
N THR A 134 44.54 48.32 21.26
CA THR A 134 45.78 49.10 21.44
C THR A 134 46.52 48.93 22.78
N GLY A 135 47.04 47.73 23.03
CA GLY A 135 48.15 47.59 23.97
C GLY A 135 49.36 48.35 23.43
N ASP A 136 50.25 48.78 24.32
CA ASP A 136 51.56 49.27 23.94
C ASP A 136 52.19 48.26 22.96
N THR A 137 52.47 48.67 21.73
CA THR A 137 53.08 47.80 20.72
C THR A 137 54.48 47.32 21.13
N ALA A 138 55.06 47.93 22.17
CA ALA A 138 56.26 47.42 22.83
C ALA A 138 56.01 46.18 23.69
N ASP A 139 54.76 45.83 24.06
CA ASP A 139 54.42 44.55 24.70
C ASP A 139 54.38 43.42 23.64
N PRO A 140 55.26 42.42 23.73
CA PRO A 140 55.28 41.32 22.76
C PRO A 140 53.98 40.52 22.70
N VAL A 141 53.19 40.46 23.77
CA VAL A 141 51.89 39.76 23.75
C VAL A 141 50.87 40.53 22.92
N ALA A 142 50.83 41.86 23.07
CA ALA A 142 49.98 42.73 22.27
C ALA A 142 50.39 42.70 20.79
N ALA A 143 51.70 42.72 20.50
CA ALA A 143 52.23 42.60 19.15
C ALA A 143 51.83 41.27 18.48
N LEU A 144 51.94 40.14 19.19
CA LEU A 144 51.52 38.83 18.67
C LEU A 144 50.01 38.79 18.37
N ARG A 145 49.18 39.35 19.25
CA ARG A 145 47.73 39.42 19.02
C ARG A 145 47.40 40.31 17.82
N ALA A 146 48.08 41.44 17.67
CA ALA A 146 47.91 42.30 16.49
C ALA A 146 48.31 41.56 15.20
N GLU A 147 49.40 40.78 15.23
CA GLU A 147 49.84 39.96 14.09
C GLU A 147 48.82 38.87 13.71
N ARG A 148 48.10 38.32 14.70
CA ARG A 148 47.12 37.24 14.49
C ARG A 148 45.70 37.75 14.22
N ALA A 149 45.41 39.03 14.44
CA ALA A 149 44.09 39.62 14.22
C ALA A 149 43.58 39.44 12.76
N PRO A 150 44.38 39.66 11.70
CA PRO A 150 43.93 39.43 10.32
C PRO A 150 43.52 37.97 10.05
N VAL A 151 44.15 37.00 10.73
CA VAL A 151 43.80 35.58 10.63
C VAL A 151 42.44 35.32 11.25
N ARG A 152 42.17 35.94 12.41
CA ARG A 152 40.85 35.89 13.05
C ARG A 152 39.79 36.51 12.14
N ASP A 153 40.06 37.64 11.50
CA ASP A 153 39.10 38.28 10.59
C ASP A 153 38.83 37.41 9.36
N GLY A 154 39.86 36.74 8.83
CA GLY A 154 39.72 35.72 7.79
C GLY A 154 38.83 34.54 8.21
N LEU A 155 38.91 34.10 9.47
CA LEU A 155 38.04 33.06 10.02
C LEU A 155 36.59 33.53 10.22
N VAL A 156 36.36 34.78 10.64
CA VAL A 156 35.01 35.38 10.71
C VAL A 156 34.37 35.39 9.32
N ARG A 157 35.12 35.85 8.31
CA ARG A 157 34.71 35.81 6.91
C ARG A 157 34.38 34.39 6.43
N ALA A 158 35.27 33.43 6.69
CA ALA A 158 35.08 32.04 6.28
C ALA A 158 33.84 31.39 6.92
N ARG A 159 33.59 31.67 8.21
CA ARG A 159 32.38 31.22 8.92
C ARG A 159 31.11 31.77 8.27
N ALA A 160 31.07 33.07 7.99
CA ALA A 160 29.90 33.73 7.40
C ALA A 160 29.58 33.17 6.00
N LEU A 161 30.59 33.02 5.14
CA LEU A 161 30.43 32.44 3.81
C LEU A 161 30.04 30.95 3.85
N ALA A 162 30.62 30.17 4.77
CA ALA A 162 30.29 28.75 4.90
C ALA A 162 28.83 28.55 5.36
N LEU A 163 28.32 29.38 6.28
CA LEU A 163 26.91 29.36 6.67
C LEU A 163 25.98 29.64 5.48
N ALA A 164 26.31 30.66 4.67
CA ALA A 164 25.53 31.00 3.48
C ALA A 164 25.50 29.86 2.46
N ARG A 165 26.65 29.25 2.17
CA ARG A 165 26.78 28.15 1.20
C ARG A 165 26.14 26.85 1.63
N LEU A 166 25.92 26.67 2.94
CA LEU A 166 25.14 25.56 3.49
C LEU A 166 23.62 25.84 3.49
N GLY A 167 23.16 26.96 2.92
CA GLY A 167 21.75 27.35 2.89
C GLY A 167 21.20 27.88 4.22
N ARG A 168 22.06 28.12 5.22
CA ARG A 168 21.66 28.61 6.56
C ARG A 168 21.54 30.14 6.58
N HIS A 169 20.73 30.67 5.67
CA HIS A 169 20.65 32.10 5.37
C HIS A 169 20.30 32.99 6.57
N ALA A 170 19.37 32.56 7.43
CA ALA A 170 18.98 33.30 8.63
C ALA A 170 20.15 33.45 9.62
N GLU A 171 20.98 32.42 9.76
CA GLU A 171 22.15 32.44 10.65
C GLU A 171 23.33 33.18 10.02
N ALA A 172 23.41 33.21 8.69
CA ALA A 172 24.47 33.89 7.94
C ALA A 172 24.27 35.41 7.85
N ALA A 173 23.03 35.90 7.81
CA ALA A 173 22.72 37.31 7.54
C ALA A 173 23.43 38.29 8.49
N GLY A 174 23.38 38.04 9.80
CA GLY A 174 24.05 38.87 10.81
C GLY A 174 25.58 38.90 10.65
N PRO A 175 26.26 37.73 10.66
CA PRO A 175 27.70 37.65 10.42
C PRO A 175 28.15 38.26 9.08
N LEU A 176 27.42 38.03 7.99
CA LEU A 176 27.74 38.61 6.68
C LEU A 176 27.60 40.14 6.68
N ALA A 177 26.57 40.68 7.34
CA ALA A 177 26.39 42.12 7.47
C ALA A 177 27.54 42.78 8.25
N ALA A 178 28.03 42.12 9.32
CA ALA A 178 29.18 42.60 10.08
C ALA A 178 30.47 42.62 9.22
N VAL A 179 30.76 41.54 8.50
CA VAL A 179 31.94 41.46 7.61
C VAL A 179 31.84 42.50 6.48
N THR A 180 30.64 42.71 5.93
CA THR A 180 30.41 43.72 4.88
C THR A 180 30.61 45.14 5.41
N ALA A 181 30.23 45.43 6.66
CA ALA A 181 30.45 46.75 7.26
C ALA A 181 31.95 47.06 7.47
N GLU A 182 32.72 46.04 7.87
CA GLU A 182 34.18 46.16 8.04
C GLU A 182 34.93 46.18 6.69
N HIS A 183 34.44 45.42 5.70
CA HIS A 183 35.04 45.29 4.37
C HIS A 183 33.99 45.57 3.26
N PRO A 184 33.57 46.84 3.06
CA PRO A 184 32.46 47.17 2.14
C PRO A 184 32.70 46.83 0.67
N ARG A 185 33.95 46.49 0.29
CA ARG A 185 34.36 46.20 -1.08
C ARG A 185 34.46 44.70 -1.38
N ASP A 186 34.17 43.85 -0.42
CA ASP A 186 34.18 42.41 -0.63
C ASP A 186 32.88 41.97 -1.33
N GLU A 187 32.88 42.02 -2.66
CA GLU A 187 31.70 41.68 -3.46
C GLU A 187 31.25 40.22 -3.30
N GLU A 188 32.16 39.30 -2.92
CA GLU A 188 31.81 37.90 -2.66
C GLU A 188 30.92 37.79 -1.41
N VAL A 189 31.30 38.48 -0.33
CA VAL A 189 30.50 38.52 0.91
C VAL A 189 29.19 39.26 0.69
N LEU A 190 29.23 40.37 -0.05
CA LEU A 190 28.03 41.15 -0.37
C LEU A 190 27.03 40.33 -1.21
N ALA A 191 27.50 39.54 -2.17
CA ALA A 191 26.65 38.66 -2.97
C ALA A 191 25.88 37.65 -2.09
N GLU A 192 26.58 36.99 -1.16
CA GLU A 192 25.93 36.05 -0.23
C GLU A 192 25.00 36.76 0.77
N LEU A 193 25.33 37.99 1.18
CA LEU A 193 24.45 38.81 2.02
C LEU A 193 23.14 39.13 1.29
N LEU A 194 23.21 39.51 0.01
CA LEU A 194 22.02 39.80 -0.80
C LEU A 194 21.11 38.56 -0.92
N ARG A 195 21.67 37.37 -1.14
CA ARG A 195 20.88 36.12 -1.15
C ARG A 195 20.28 35.81 0.22
N ALA A 196 21.04 36.01 1.30
CA ALA A 196 20.57 35.80 2.65
C ALA A 196 19.44 36.78 3.04
N GLU A 197 19.56 38.05 2.67
CA GLU A 197 18.51 39.06 2.87
C GLU A 197 17.28 38.77 2.01
N ALA A 198 17.46 38.34 0.76
CA ALA A 198 16.35 37.93 -0.09
C ALA A 198 15.56 36.76 0.52
N ALA A 199 16.25 35.81 1.14
CA ALA A 199 15.64 34.66 1.80
C ALA A 199 14.95 35.01 3.15
N THR A 200 15.38 36.08 3.84
CA THR A 200 14.94 36.40 5.21
C THR A 200 14.00 37.59 5.29
N ALA A 201 14.29 38.66 4.54
CA ALA A 201 13.54 39.92 4.50
C ALA A 201 12.84 40.16 3.14
N GLY A 202 13.11 39.34 2.15
CA GLY A 202 12.52 39.39 0.81
C GLY A 202 13.42 40.08 -0.23
N PRO A 203 13.21 39.80 -1.54
CA PRO A 203 14.06 40.30 -2.63
C PRO A 203 14.21 41.83 -2.68
N SER A 204 13.15 42.57 -2.33
CA SER A 204 13.15 44.03 -2.39
C SER A 204 14.11 44.67 -1.38
N ALA A 205 14.29 44.06 -0.21
CA ALA A 205 15.27 44.50 0.77
C ALA A 205 16.70 44.32 0.24
N ALA A 206 16.97 43.17 -0.39
CA ALA A 206 18.26 42.90 -1.03
C ALA A 206 18.53 43.84 -2.20
N LEU A 207 17.56 44.07 -3.09
CA LEU A 207 17.72 44.97 -4.23
C LEU A 207 17.93 46.43 -3.79
N THR A 208 17.29 46.87 -2.70
CA THR A 208 17.54 48.18 -2.09
C THR A 208 19.00 48.32 -1.65
N ARG A 209 19.57 47.29 -1.02
CA ARG A 209 21.00 47.26 -0.65
C ARG A 209 21.91 47.26 -1.86
N TYR A 210 21.61 46.44 -2.87
CA TYR A 210 22.37 46.39 -4.12
C TYR A 210 22.41 47.78 -4.80
N GLU A 211 21.27 48.47 -4.88
CA GLU A 211 21.22 49.81 -5.46
C GLU A 211 21.99 50.84 -4.66
N ALA A 212 21.95 50.78 -3.32
CA ALA A 212 22.74 51.65 -2.47
C ALA A 212 24.24 51.46 -2.72
N TYR A 213 24.69 50.21 -2.80
CA TYR A 213 26.08 49.88 -3.14
C TYR A 213 26.47 50.35 -4.54
N ARG A 214 25.63 50.09 -5.56
CA ARG A 214 25.88 50.53 -6.94
C ARG A 214 26.01 52.04 -7.04
N ARG A 215 25.16 52.79 -6.32
CA ARG A 215 25.22 54.26 -6.26
C ARG A 215 26.53 54.72 -5.62
N GLU A 216 26.89 54.17 -4.46
CA GLU A 216 28.16 54.51 -3.80
C GLU A 216 29.37 54.24 -4.70
N LEU A 217 29.39 53.08 -5.38
CA LEU A 217 30.50 52.68 -6.26
C LEU A 217 30.62 53.62 -7.47
N ARG A 218 29.49 53.98 -8.07
CA ARG A 218 29.43 54.95 -9.17
C ARG A 218 29.91 56.33 -8.72
N ASP A 219 29.47 56.80 -7.56
CA ASP A 219 29.81 58.15 -7.07
C ASP A 219 31.28 58.27 -6.65
N ARG A 220 31.86 57.22 -6.05
CA ARG A 220 33.24 57.26 -5.52
C ARG A 220 34.31 56.84 -6.54
N LEU A 221 34.00 55.87 -7.41
CA LEU A 221 34.97 55.24 -8.30
C LEU A 221 34.60 55.34 -9.80
N GLY A 222 33.39 55.78 -10.13
CA GLY A 222 32.93 55.86 -11.53
C GLY A 222 32.73 54.50 -12.19
N THR A 223 32.69 53.42 -11.41
CA THR A 223 32.57 52.04 -11.89
C THR A 223 31.22 51.43 -11.51
N ASP A 224 30.78 50.44 -12.26
CA ASP A 224 29.61 49.61 -11.92
C ASP A 224 30.05 48.32 -11.19
N PRO A 225 29.15 47.65 -10.43
CA PRO A 225 29.46 46.43 -9.71
C PRO A 225 30.01 45.30 -10.60
N GLY A 226 30.80 44.40 -10.02
CA GLY A 226 31.37 43.26 -10.74
C GLY A 226 30.33 42.24 -11.24
N PRO A 227 30.74 41.31 -12.13
CA PRO A 227 29.85 40.36 -12.79
C PRO A 227 29.13 39.41 -11.81
N GLY A 228 29.80 39.02 -10.71
CA GLY A 228 29.19 38.17 -9.69
C GLY A 228 28.01 38.83 -8.99
N LEU A 229 28.12 40.12 -8.66
CA LEU A 229 27.05 40.86 -8.01
C LEU A 229 25.91 41.21 -8.98
N ARG A 230 26.22 41.49 -10.25
CA ARG A 230 25.22 41.66 -11.32
C ARG A 230 24.42 40.38 -11.56
N ALA A 231 25.07 39.21 -11.54
CA ALA A 231 24.37 37.93 -11.69
C ALA A 231 23.36 37.69 -10.55
N VAL A 232 23.71 38.08 -9.31
CA VAL A 232 22.78 38.06 -8.17
C VAL A 232 21.65 39.06 -8.35
N GLN A 233 21.93 40.27 -8.85
CA GLN A 233 20.87 41.23 -9.19
C GLN A 233 19.89 40.65 -10.21
N GLU A 234 20.38 40.01 -11.27
CA GLU A 234 19.52 39.37 -12.27
C GLU A 234 18.74 38.19 -11.70
N GLU A 235 19.34 37.40 -10.80
CA GLU A 235 18.67 36.33 -10.05
C GLU A 235 17.51 36.87 -9.22
N LEU A 236 17.77 37.95 -8.46
CA LEU A 236 16.79 38.62 -7.61
C LEU A 236 15.69 39.32 -8.41
N LEU A 237 16.04 39.99 -9.53
CA LEU A 237 15.07 40.64 -10.42
C LEU A 237 14.19 39.61 -11.15
N ARG A 238 14.77 38.48 -11.56
CA ARG A 238 13.97 37.34 -12.02
C ARG A 238 13.04 36.89 -10.89
N GLY A 239 13.52 36.84 -9.65
CA GLY A 239 12.79 36.53 -8.41
C GLY A 239 11.67 37.51 -8.04
N GLU A 240 11.82 38.80 -8.39
CA GLU A 240 10.81 39.86 -8.26
C GLU A 240 9.85 39.94 -9.44
N ALA A 241 10.11 39.21 -10.52
CA ALA A 241 9.11 38.66 -11.42
C ALA A 241 7.80 38.39 -10.67
N PRO A 242 6.72 39.23 -10.65
CA PRO A 242 5.54 38.83 -9.90
C PRO A 242 5.11 37.48 -10.44
N VAL A 243 4.81 36.54 -9.54
CA VAL A 243 4.26 35.24 -9.93
C VAL A 243 2.91 35.55 -10.58
N ALA A 244 2.95 35.73 -11.90
CA ALA A 244 1.85 36.21 -12.68
C ALA A 244 1.00 34.99 -13.03
N ARG A 245 -0.10 34.83 -12.29
CA ARG A 245 -1.12 33.81 -12.52
C ARG A 245 -2.33 34.52 -13.10
N HIS A 246 -2.42 34.52 -14.42
CA HIS A 246 -3.55 35.12 -15.14
C HIS A 246 -4.62 34.06 -15.34
N GLY A 247 -5.86 34.37 -14.93
CA GLY A 247 -7.01 33.47 -15.12
C GLY A 247 -7.08 32.28 -14.15
N VAL A 248 -6.21 32.16 -13.15
CA VAL A 248 -6.23 31.05 -12.17
C VAL A 248 -7.12 31.43 -10.97
N PRO A 249 -8.29 30.79 -10.78
CA PRO A 249 -9.19 31.13 -9.68
C PRO A 249 -8.66 30.72 -8.30
N HIS A 250 -9.07 31.45 -7.26
CA HIS A 250 -8.90 31.03 -5.87
C HIS A 250 -10.07 30.13 -5.47
N GLU A 251 -9.78 28.87 -5.16
CA GLU A 251 -10.80 27.90 -4.76
C GLU A 251 -11.11 28.06 -3.27
N PRO A 252 -12.40 28.19 -2.87
CA PRO A 252 -12.79 28.46 -1.49
C PRO A 252 -12.59 27.27 -0.55
N ASN A 253 -12.28 26.07 -1.07
CA ASN A 253 -12.08 24.86 -0.30
C ASN A 253 -10.86 24.09 -0.81
N PRO A 254 -10.13 23.39 0.08
CA PRO A 254 -9.00 22.54 -0.32
C PRO A 254 -9.45 21.43 -1.29
N LEU A 255 -8.50 20.98 -2.12
CA LEU A 255 -8.68 19.82 -3.00
C LEU A 255 -8.28 18.56 -2.23
N LEU A 256 -9.24 17.69 -1.93
CA LEU A 256 -9.02 16.52 -1.07
C LEU A 256 -8.48 15.32 -1.87
N GLY A 257 -7.48 14.62 -1.30
CA GLY A 257 -6.95 13.35 -1.81
C GLY A 257 -6.35 13.40 -3.21
N ARG A 258 -5.81 14.54 -3.63
CA ARG A 258 -5.22 14.76 -4.97
C ARG A 258 -3.74 15.16 -4.93
N ASP A 259 -3.06 15.00 -3.79
CA ASP A 259 -1.66 15.41 -3.66
C ASP A 259 -0.73 14.61 -4.57
N GLU A 260 -0.96 13.30 -4.68
CA GLU A 260 -0.23 12.42 -5.61
C GLU A 260 -0.51 12.78 -7.07
N ASP A 261 -1.76 13.12 -7.40
CA ASP A 261 -2.14 13.53 -8.75
C ASP A 261 -1.49 14.85 -9.17
N ILE A 262 -1.44 15.82 -8.24
CA ILE A 262 -0.73 17.08 -8.44
C ILE A 262 0.75 16.81 -8.69
N ALA A 263 1.39 15.98 -7.85
CA ALA A 263 2.80 15.63 -8.00
C ALA A 263 3.07 14.88 -9.30
N GLY A 264 2.16 14.01 -9.74
CA GLY A 264 2.22 13.28 -11.00
C GLY A 264 2.19 14.20 -12.21
N VAL A 265 1.24 15.13 -12.25
CA VAL A 265 1.14 16.13 -13.33
C VAL A 265 2.33 17.09 -13.31
N GLU A 266 2.78 17.54 -12.13
CA GLU A 266 3.99 18.38 -11.99
C GLU A 266 5.23 17.66 -12.55
N ARG A 267 5.40 16.37 -12.27
CA ARG A 267 6.50 15.57 -12.80
C ARG A 267 6.43 15.44 -14.33
N LEU A 268 5.26 15.14 -14.89
CA LEU A 268 5.07 15.09 -16.34
C LEU A 268 5.33 16.46 -16.99
N LEU A 269 4.95 17.55 -16.32
CA LEU A 269 5.27 18.91 -16.76
C LEU A 269 6.75 19.25 -16.63
N ARG A 270 7.60 18.46 -15.97
CA ARG A 270 9.07 18.61 -16.04
C ARG A 270 9.65 17.81 -17.21
N GLU A 271 9.14 16.61 -17.43
CA GLU A 271 9.61 15.65 -18.44
C GLU A 271 9.13 15.98 -19.86
N SER A 272 7.93 16.56 -19.99
CA SER A 272 7.24 16.79 -21.27
C SER A 272 6.78 18.24 -21.44
N ARG A 273 6.63 18.68 -22.70
CA ARG A 273 6.25 20.07 -23.05
C ARG A 273 4.76 20.26 -23.30
N ALA A 274 4.04 19.18 -23.63
CA ALA A 274 2.60 19.16 -23.71
C ALA A 274 2.09 18.02 -22.82
N VAL A 275 1.26 18.35 -21.83
CA VAL A 275 0.65 17.40 -20.91
C VAL A 275 -0.85 17.58 -20.97
N THR A 276 -1.60 16.49 -21.09
CA THR A 276 -3.07 16.54 -21.09
C THR A 276 -3.61 15.70 -19.94
N VAL A 277 -4.36 16.33 -19.05
CA VAL A 277 -5.13 15.65 -18.01
C VAL A 277 -6.44 15.18 -18.60
N VAL A 278 -6.63 13.87 -18.66
CA VAL A 278 -7.82 13.22 -19.21
C VAL A 278 -8.66 12.57 -18.12
N GLY A 279 -9.97 12.48 -18.37
CA GLY A 279 -10.90 11.79 -17.48
C GLY A 279 -12.35 12.24 -17.69
N PRO A 280 -13.35 11.49 -17.18
CA PRO A 280 -14.76 11.84 -17.28
C PRO A 280 -15.10 13.20 -16.65
N GLY A 281 -16.27 13.74 -17.02
CA GLY A 281 -16.80 14.96 -16.43
C GLY A 281 -17.07 14.78 -14.93
N GLY A 282 -16.73 15.78 -14.13
CA GLY A 282 -16.97 15.74 -12.68
C GLY A 282 -15.86 15.15 -11.81
N LEU A 283 -14.77 14.63 -12.39
CA LEU A 283 -13.57 14.17 -11.66
C LEU A 283 -12.71 15.28 -11.03
N GLY A 284 -12.99 16.54 -11.40
CA GLY A 284 -12.24 17.69 -10.88
C GLY A 284 -10.98 18.04 -11.68
N LYS A 285 -10.87 17.64 -12.96
CA LYS A 285 -9.75 18.01 -13.85
C LYS A 285 -9.42 19.51 -13.83
N THR A 286 -10.45 20.36 -13.93
CA THR A 286 -10.30 21.82 -13.84
C THR A 286 -9.76 22.27 -12.47
N ARG A 287 -10.24 21.68 -11.36
CA ARG A 287 -9.74 22.00 -10.02
C ARG A 287 -8.30 21.50 -9.80
N LEU A 288 -7.94 20.36 -10.38
CA LEU A 288 -6.56 19.86 -10.43
C LEU A 288 -5.67 20.82 -11.23
N ALA A 289 -6.12 21.25 -12.41
CA ALA A 289 -5.41 22.21 -13.23
C ALA A 289 -5.22 23.56 -12.51
N HIS A 290 -6.22 24.04 -11.75
CA HIS A 290 -6.06 25.21 -10.88
C HIS A 290 -4.99 24.98 -9.80
N ALA A 291 -4.98 23.80 -9.17
CA ALA A 291 -4.00 23.46 -8.13
C ALA A 291 -2.57 23.39 -8.70
N VAL A 292 -2.39 22.73 -9.84
CA VAL A 292 -1.11 22.66 -10.57
C VAL A 292 -0.68 24.06 -11.02
N SER A 293 -1.59 24.88 -11.56
CA SER A 293 -1.29 26.26 -11.98
C SER A 293 -0.75 27.13 -10.84
N ARG A 294 -1.28 26.94 -9.62
CA ARG A 294 -0.81 27.67 -8.43
C ARG A 294 0.57 27.21 -7.96
N ARG A 295 0.89 25.92 -8.13
CA ARG A 295 2.15 25.29 -7.68
C ARG A 295 3.22 25.23 -8.76
N ALA A 296 2.88 25.58 -9.99
CA ALA A 296 3.77 25.56 -11.15
C ALA A 296 5.08 26.31 -10.88
N GLU A 297 6.21 25.70 -11.27
CA GLU A 297 7.55 26.28 -11.12
C GLU A 297 7.76 27.50 -12.05
N GLN A 298 7.00 27.56 -13.14
CA GLN A 298 7.02 28.66 -14.10
C GLN A 298 6.52 29.95 -13.46
N ARG A 299 7.19 31.07 -13.71
CA ARG A 299 6.80 32.37 -13.13
C ARG A 299 5.57 33.00 -13.78
N VAL A 300 5.33 32.66 -15.05
CA VAL A 300 4.18 33.11 -15.82
C VAL A 300 3.28 31.92 -16.10
N VAL A 301 2.04 31.97 -15.63
CA VAL A 301 1.00 30.97 -15.93
C VAL A 301 -0.24 31.69 -16.45
N TYR A 302 -0.72 31.27 -17.61
CA TYR A 302 -1.99 31.69 -18.16
C TYR A 302 -2.95 30.51 -18.12
N PHE A 303 -4.12 30.70 -17.53
CA PHE A 303 -5.20 29.74 -17.53
C PHE A 303 -6.33 30.25 -18.42
N VAL A 304 -6.64 29.50 -19.48
CA VAL A 304 -7.64 29.87 -20.49
C VAL A 304 -8.75 28.81 -20.49
N PRO A 305 -9.96 29.15 -20.01
CA PRO A 305 -11.11 28.26 -20.09
C PRO A 305 -11.72 28.29 -21.50
N LEU A 306 -11.69 27.16 -22.21
CA LEU A 306 -12.27 27.01 -23.55
C LEU A 306 -13.72 26.51 -23.54
N ALA A 307 -14.37 26.47 -22.37
CA ALA A 307 -15.73 25.95 -22.21
C ALA A 307 -16.82 26.71 -22.99
N GLY A 308 -16.52 27.90 -23.53
CA GLY A 308 -17.43 28.69 -24.37
C GLY A 308 -17.11 28.64 -25.88
N VAL A 309 -16.05 27.93 -26.29
CA VAL A 309 -15.59 27.86 -27.68
C VAL A 309 -16.14 26.59 -28.32
N THR A 310 -16.91 26.74 -29.39
CA THR A 310 -17.62 25.60 -30.03
C THR A 310 -17.08 25.24 -31.42
N ALA A 311 -16.10 25.98 -31.94
CA ALA A 311 -15.47 25.73 -33.23
C ALA A 311 -13.94 25.75 -33.11
N ASP A 312 -13.27 24.88 -33.86
CA ASP A 312 -11.81 24.69 -33.79
C ASP A 312 -11.04 25.95 -34.24
N GLU A 313 -11.55 26.68 -35.23
CA GLU A 313 -10.96 27.92 -35.75
C GLU A 313 -10.92 29.08 -34.74
N ASP A 314 -11.79 29.04 -33.73
CA ASP A 314 -11.93 30.12 -32.73
C ASP A 314 -10.98 29.97 -31.53
N VAL A 315 -10.27 28.84 -31.42
CA VAL A 315 -9.38 28.56 -30.28
C VAL A 315 -8.19 29.53 -30.23
N ALA A 316 -7.48 29.74 -31.33
CA ALA A 316 -6.31 30.62 -31.35
C ALA A 316 -6.67 32.10 -31.12
N PRO A 317 -7.74 32.65 -31.73
CA PRO A 317 -8.25 33.97 -31.38
C PRO A 317 -8.67 34.12 -29.91
N GLU A 318 -9.36 33.13 -29.33
CA GLU A 318 -9.81 33.18 -27.93
C GLU A 318 -8.63 33.17 -26.96
N VAL A 319 -7.62 32.31 -27.20
CA VAL A 319 -6.39 32.28 -26.41
C VAL A 319 -5.63 33.61 -26.54
N ALA A 320 -5.51 34.16 -27.75
CA ALA A 320 -4.86 35.46 -27.96
C ALA A 320 -5.59 36.59 -27.23
N SER A 321 -6.93 36.56 -27.22
CA SER A 321 -7.79 37.50 -26.48
C SER A 321 -7.59 37.37 -24.97
N ALA A 322 -7.65 36.15 -24.43
CA ALA A 322 -7.46 35.87 -23.00
C ALA A 322 -6.06 36.28 -22.49
N LEU A 323 -5.05 36.27 -23.36
CA LEU A 323 -3.69 36.74 -23.08
C LEU A 323 -3.52 38.26 -23.27
N GLY A 324 -4.49 38.96 -23.87
CA GLY A 324 -4.40 40.40 -24.17
C GLY A 324 -3.55 40.74 -25.40
N ALA A 325 -3.29 39.79 -26.29
CA ALA A 325 -2.45 39.97 -27.47
C ALA A 325 -3.11 40.82 -28.58
N GLY A 326 -4.40 41.15 -28.47
CA GLY A 326 -5.19 41.89 -29.46
C GLY A 326 -5.33 43.41 -29.24
N GLU A 327 -4.99 43.95 -28.07
CA GLU A 327 -5.32 45.35 -27.71
C GLU A 327 -4.16 46.36 -27.89
N ALA A 328 -2.98 45.92 -28.32
CA ALA A 328 -1.83 46.79 -28.53
C ALA A 328 -1.88 47.52 -29.88
N ARG A 329 -2.71 48.58 -29.98
CA ARG A 329 -2.44 49.89 -30.66
C ARG A 329 -3.72 50.72 -30.87
N HIS A 330 -4.30 51.27 -29.82
CA HIS A 330 -5.14 52.47 -29.90
C HIS A 330 -4.86 53.44 -28.72
N GLY A 331 -4.02 54.46 -28.98
CA GLY A 331 -3.80 55.67 -28.13
C GLY A 331 -2.63 55.54 -27.13
N ALA A 332 -1.61 56.40 -27.05
CA ALA A 332 -1.54 57.83 -27.36
C ALA A 332 -0.14 58.28 -27.85
N GLY A 333 -0.11 58.94 -29.01
CA GLY A 333 0.98 59.75 -29.56
C GLY A 333 0.37 60.72 -30.59
N PRO A 334 0.89 61.95 -30.77
CA PRO A 334 0.12 63.08 -31.31
C PRO A 334 -0.24 62.93 -32.81
N PRO A 335 -1.33 63.59 -33.27
CA PRO A 335 -1.90 63.37 -34.59
C PRO A 335 -1.07 64.07 -35.66
N GLY A 336 -0.56 63.30 -36.62
CA GLY A 336 0.20 63.87 -37.73
C GLY A 336 0.41 62.88 -38.86
N ARG A 337 -0.54 62.89 -39.81
CA ARG A 337 -0.49 62.41 -41.20
C ARG A 337 -0.92 60.97 -41.49
N SER A 338 -2.04 60.89 -42.23
CA SER A 338 -2.41 59.84 -43.19
C SER A 338 -2.46 60.48 -44.60
N PRO A 339 -2.67 59.75 -45.73
CA PRO A 339 -2.79 58.28 -45.94
C PRO A 339 -2.03 57.74 -47.19
N GLY A 340 -1.88 56.41 -47.30
CA GLY A 340 -1.78 55.71 -48.61
C GLY A 340 -1.07 54.35 -48.63
N GLY A 341 -1.83 53.24 -48.76
CA GLY A 341 -1.37 52.03 -49.48
C GLY A 341 -1.26 50.68 -48.73
N SER A 342 -2.34 49.89 -48.77
CA SER A 342 -2.45 48.41 -48.77
C SER A 342 -1.99 47.55 -47.58
N GLY A 343 -2.99 46.93 -46.90
CA GLY A 343 -2.92 45.57 -46.35
C GLY A 343 -2.62 45.44 -44.86
N HIS A 344 -3.61 45.69 -43.99
CA HIS A 344 -3.57 45.18 -42.62
C HIS A 344 -3.68 43.66 -42.67
N ALA A 345 -2.54 42.97 -42.78
CA ALA A 345 -2.47 41.56 -42.46
C ALA A 345 -2.91 41.43 -41.00
N ALA A 346 -4.01 40.72 -40.76
CA ALA A 346 -4.39 40.26 -39.43
C ALA A 346 -3.13 39.65 -38.80
N ALA A 347 -2.68 40.21 -37.66
CA ALA A 347 -1.55 39.65 -36.95
C ALA A 347 -1.86 38.18 -36.66
N ASP A 348 -0.98 37.28 -37.10
CA ASP A 348 -1.10 35.86 -36.83
C ASP A 348 -1.29 35.64 -35.32
N PRO A 349 -2.42 35.06 -34.86
CA PRO A 349 -2.74 34.89 -33.45
C PRO A 349 -1.64 34.16 -32.67
N VAL A 350 -0.94 33.21 -33.31
CA VAL A 350 0.16 32.45 -32.71
C VAL A 350 1.35 33.37 -32.40
N SER A 351 1.72 34.24 -33.34
CA SER A 351 2.76 35.24 -33.16
C SER A 351 2.43 36.24 -32.04
N GLY A 352 1.16 36.63 -31.90
CA GLY A 352 0.67 37.48 -30.81
C GLY A 352 0.78 36.79 -29.45
N ILE A 353 0.34 35.53 -29.34
CA ILE A 353 0.45 34.71 -28.13
C ILE A 353 1.90 34.57 -27.69
N LEU A 354 2.82 34.25 -28.61
CA LEU A 354 4.26 34.16 -28.31
C LEU A 354 4.85 35.50 -27.86
N GLY A 355 4.38 36.61 -28.43
CA GLY A 355 4.78 37.96 -28.03
C GLY A 355 4.41 38.30 -26.59
N VAL A 356 3.23 37.86 -26.13
CA VAL A 356 2.79 38.05 -24.73
C VAL A 356 3.50 37.10 -23.77
N LEU A 357 3.66 35.82 -24.13
CA LEU A 357 4.32 34.82 -23.29
C LEU A 357 5.83 35.09 -23.12
N GLY A 358 6.44 35.81 -24.07
CA GLY A 358 7.85 36.18 -24.04
C GLY A 358 8.79 35.00 -24.29
N SER A 359 10.10 35.24 -24.16
CA SER A 359 11.14 34.24 -24.41
C SER A 359 11.53 33.39 -23.19
N GLY A 360 10.86 33.58 -22.05
CA GLY A 360 11.17 32.91 -20.77
C GLY A 360 10.30 31.69 -20.46
N PRO A 361 10.51 31.01 -19.31
CA PRO A 361 9.73 29.84 -18.92
C PRO A 361 8.28 30.20 -18.55
N ALA A 362 7.33 29.71 -19.34
CA ALA A 362 5.90 29.97 -19.17
C ALA A 362 5.08 28.68 -19.25
N LEU A 363 3.94 28.66 -18.55
CA LEU A 363 2.94 27.59 -18.62
C LEU A 363 1.62 28.15 -19.17
N LEU A 364 1.15 27.60 -20.28
CA LEU A 364 -0.19 27.87 -20.81
C LEU A 364 -1.11 26.70 -20.46
N VAL A 365 -2.20 26.98 -19.76
CA VAL A 365 -3.21 26.00 -19.36
C VAL A 365 -4.46 26.18 -20.21
N LEU A 366 -4.84 25.16 -20.96
CA LEU A 366 -6.03 25.11 -21.80
C LEU A 366 -7.08 24.20 -21.15
N ASP A 367 -8.10 24.77 -20.54
CA ASP A 367 -9.12 23.99 -19.83
C ASP A 367 -10.32 23.70 -20.73
N ASN A 368 -10.88 22.49 -20.63
CA ASN A 368 -12.10 22.06 -21.32
C ASN A 368 -11.97 21.94 -22.85
N CYS A 369 -10.88 21.30 -23.32
CA CYS A 369 -10.56 21.15 -24.73
C CYS A 369 -11.45 20.15 -25.49
N GLU A 370 -12.34 19.39 -24.82
CA GLU A 370 -13.11 18.30 -25.44
C GLU A 370 -14.01 18.70 -26.62
N GLN A 371 -14.37 19.98 -26.73
CA GLN A 371 -15.23 20.50 -27.80
C GLN A 371 -14.44 20.94 -29.04
N VAL A 372 -13.13 21.19 -28.86
CA VAL A 372 -12.26 21.84 -29.86
C VAL A 372 -10.89 21.16 -29.89
N VAL A 373 -10.89 19.83 -29.83
CA VAL A 373 -9.68 19.02 -29.70
C VAL A 373 -8.70 19.30 -30.84
N ARG A 374 -9.18 19.45 -32.08
CA ARG A 374 -8.31 19.72 -33.24
C ARG A 374 -7.73 21.12 -33.20
N GLY A 375 -8.53 22.13 -32.83
CA GLY A 375 -8.09 23.51 -32.68
C GLY A 375 -7.06 23.66 -31.56
N ALA A 376 -7.31 23.05 -30.40
CA ALA A 376 -6.39 23.03 -29.26
C ALA A 376 -5.08 22.29 -29.59
N ALA A 377 -5.15 21.14 -30.26
CA ALA A 377 -3.98 20.40 -30.73
C ALA A 377 -3.14 21.22 -31.73
N GLY A 378 -3.79 21.83 -32.73
CA GLY A 378 -3.13 22.68 -33.72
C GLY A 378 -2.38 23.85 -33.08
N LEU A 379 -3.02 24.55 -32.14
CA LEU A 379 -2.41 25.65 -31.41
C LEU A 379 -1.25 25.17 -30.53
N ALA A 380 -1.43 24.07 -29.79
CA ALA A 380 -0.39 23.52 -28.93
C ALA A 380 0.85 23.10 -29.72
N ALA A 381 0.68 22.46 -30.88
CA ALA A 381 1.78 22.08 -31.76
C ALA A 381 2.54 23.31 -32.29
N ALA A 382 1.84 24.35 -32.73
CA ALA A 382 2.44 25.59 -33.24
C ALA A 382 3.24 26.33 -32.15
N LEU A 383 2.73 26.39 -30.93
CA LEU A 383 3.39 27.07 -29.82
C LEU A 383 4.60 26.29 -29.28
N VAL A 384 4.49 24.96 -29.13
CA VAL A 384 5.60 24.11 -28.66
C VAL A 384 6.73 24.06 -29.68
N SER A 385 6.45 24.09 -30.98
CA SER A 385 7.49 24.14 -32.02
C SER A 385 8.22 25.48 -32.09
N SER A 386 7.58 26.58 -31.69
CA SER A 386 8.10 27.95 -31.85
C SER A 386 8.84 28.51 -30.63
N SER A 387 8.59 27.99 -29.43
CA SER A 387 9.31 28.35 -28.19
C SER A 387 10.05 27.12 -27.65
N LYS A 388 11.18 27.28 -26.94
CA LYS A 388 11.86 26.15 -26.25
C LYS A 388 11.49 26.05 -24.78
N GLU A 389 10.98 27.13 -24.19
CA GLU A 389 10.76 27.25 -22.74
C GLU A 389 9.27 27.23 -22.36
N LEU A 390 8.36 27.22 -23.35
CA LEU A 390 6.92 27.11 -23.14
C LEU A 390 6.49 25.66 -22.88
N ARG A 391 5.64 25.49 -21.86
CA ARG A 391 4.93 24.25 -21.57
C ARG A 391 3.42 24.47 -21.64
N ILE A 392 2.70 23.42 -22.02
CA ILE A 392 1.25 23.43 -22.18
C ILE A 392 0.64 22.34 -21.29
N LEU A 393 -0.37 22.71 -20.50
CA LEU A 393 -1.23 21.79 -19.77
C LEU A 393 -2.64 21.88 -20.32
N ALA A 394 -3.18 20.81 -20.87
CA ALA A 394 -4.57 20.77 -21.30
C ALA A 394 -5.43 19.94 -20.34
N THR A 395 -6.70 20.30 -20.19
CA THR A 395 -7.71 19.38 -19.62
C THR A 395 -8.71 19.02 -20.71
N SER A 396 -9.03 17.73 -20.80
CA SER A 396 -9.94 17.21 -21.83
C SER A 396 -10.57 15.89 -21.37
N ARG A 397 -11.57 15.40 -22.09
CA ARG A 397 -12.08 14.03 -21.92
C ARG A 397 -11.24 13.00 -22.68
N ALA A 398 -10.47 13.44 -23.66
CA ALA A 398 -9.64 12.60 -24.50
C ALA A 398 -8.29 13.30 -24.76
N PRO A 399 -7.22 12.56 -25.08
CA PRO A 399 -5.96 13.15 -25.51
C PRO A 399 -6.14 14.12 -26.69
N LEU A 400 -5.26 15.11 -26.81
CA LEU A 400 -5.23 16.04 -27.95
C LEU A 400 -4.69 15.38 -29.23
N GLY A 401 -3.96 14.27 -29.10
CA GLY A 401 -3.41 13.51 -30.22
C GLY A 401 -2.09 14.07 -30.76
N LEU A 402 -1.29 14.74 -29.92
CA LEU A 402 0.04 15.22 -30.35
C LEU A 402 1.08 14.11 -30.21
N THR A 403 2.05 14.06 -31.12
CA THR A 403 3.14 13.06 -31.08
C THR A 403 4.04 13.18 -29.84
N SER A 404 4.10 14.37 -29.23
CA SER A 404 4.91 14.66 -28.03
C SER A 404 4.04 15.01 -26.81
N GLU A 405 2.80 14.51 -26.77
CA GLU A 405 1.87 14.67 -25.64
C GLU A 405 2.12 13.59 -24.59
N ALA A 406 2.22 14.00 -23.33
CA ALA A 406 2.12 13.10 -22.18
C ALA A 406 0.70 13.15 -21.62
N VAL A 407 0.05 12.00 -21.50
CA VAL A 407 -1.33 11.90 -21.01
C VAL A 407 -1.33 11.50 -19.54
N TYR A 408 -2.03 12.28 -18.70
CA TYR A 408 -2.30 11.96 -17.31
C TYR A 408 -3.77 11.57 -17.13
N ALA A 409 -4.05 10.28 -16.97
CA ALA A 409 -5.41 9.81 -16.68
C ALA A 409 -5.71 10.05 -15.19
N LEU A 410 -6.66 10.96 -14.92
CA LEU A 410 -7.04 11.30 -13.55
C LEU A 410 -7.91 10.18 -12.95
N PRO A 411 -7.48 9.50 -11.86
CA PRO A 411 -8.27 8.44 -11.24
C PRO A 411 -9.50 8.97 -10.51
N GLU A 412 -10.44 8.07 -10.16
CA GLU A 412 -11.54 8.34 -9.22
C GLU A 412 -11.02 8.65 -7.81
N LEU A 413 -11.82 9.30 -6.95
CA LEU A 413 -11.41 9.52 -5.55
C LEU A 413 -11.45 8.21 -4.76
N ALA A 414 -10.45 8.00 -3.91
CA ALA A 414 -10.46 6.89 -2.95
C ALA A 414 -11.74 6.91 -2.08
N PRO A 415 -12.26 5.76 -1.63
CA PRO A 415 -13.46 5.69 -0.80
C PRO A 415 -13.39 6.58 0.43
N ASP A 416 -12.26 6.57 1.15
CA ASP A 416 -12.06 7.38 2.36
C ASP A 416 -12.13 8.88 2.06
N THR A 417 -11.52 9.32 0.95
CA THR A 417 -11.59 10.71 0.50
C THR A 417 -12.99 11.10 0.04
N SER A 418 -13.71 10.19 -0.60
CA SER A 418 -15.10 10.40 -1.01
C SER A 418 -16.02 10.57 0.22
N VAL A 419 -15.83 9.73 1.25
CA VAL A 419 -16.52 9.83 2.54
C VAL A 419 -16.19 11.15 3.24
N GLU A 420 -14.92 11.56 3.22
CA GLU A 420 -14.49 12.85 3.78
C GLU A 420 -15.17 14.03 3.06
N LEU A 421 -15.12 14.04 1.72
CA LEU A 421 -15.75 15.07 0.90
C LEU A 421 -17.27 15.13 1.15
N PHE A 422 -17.93 13.97 1.20
CA PHE A 422 -19.36 13.89 1.53
C PHE A 422 -19.64 14.48 2.90
N THR A 423 -18.85 14.10 3.91
CA THR A 423 -19.02 14.54 5.30
C THR A 423 -18.85 16.05 5.43
N GLN A 424 -17.80 16.62 4.83
CA GLN A 424 -17.56 18.06 4.83
C GLN A 424 -18.73 18.82 4.20
N ARG A 425 -19.23 18.36 3.05
CA ARG A 425 -20.30 19.01 2.30
C ARG A 425 -21.67 18.82 2.95
N ALA A 426 -21.95 17.65 3.53
CA ALA A 426 -23.19 17.35 4.22
C ALA A 426 -23.35 18.20 5.49
N ARG A 427 -22.28 18.33 6.29
CA ARG A 427 -22.25 19.20 7.48
C ARG A 427 -22.38 20.67 7.11
N ALA A 428 -21.78 21.10 6.00
CA ALA A 428 -21.98 22.46 5.48
C ALA A 428 -23.43 22.71 5.03
N ALA A 429 -24.10 21.70 4.47
CA ALA A 429 -25.50 21.80 4.05
C ALA A 429 -26.50 21.76 5.22
N ARG A 430 -26.18 21.01 6.30
CA ARG A 430 -26.98 20.87 7.54
C ARG A 430 -26.06 20.47 8.71
N SER A 431 -25.75 21.40 9.61
CA SER A 431 -24.78 21.18 10.70
C SER A 431 -25.12 20.04 11.68
N GLY A 432 -26.42 19.77 11.90
CA GLY A 432 -26.92 18.71 12.79
C GLY A 432 -27.29 17.40 12.10
N VAL A 433 -26.78 17.13 10.89
CA VAL A 433 -27.06 15.85 10.21
C VAL A 433 -26.41 14.66 10.93
N GLU A 434 -27.19 13.61 11.18
CA GLU A 434 -26.65 12.29 11.51
C GLU A 434 -26.06 11.62 10.28
N LEU A 435 -24.78 11.22 10.38
CA LEU A 435 -24.00 10.59 9.32
C LEU A 435 -23.51 9.22 9.78
N PRO A 436 -24.33 8.16 9.69
CA PRO A 436 -23.90 6.81 10.04
C PRO A 436 -22.73 6.37 9.12
N PRO A 437 -21.56 5.97 9.66
CA PRO A 437 -20.38 5.65 8.87
C PRO A 437 -20.66 4.64 7.75
N ASP A 438 -21.35 3.55 8.06
CA ASP A 438 -21.64 2.48 7.10
C ASP A 438 -22.55 2.97 5.96
N ALA A 439 -23.55 3.80 6.27
CA ALA A 439 -24.47 4.35 5.28
C ALA A 439 -23.79 5.39 4.38
N VAL A 440 -22.84 6.16 4.91
CA VAL A 440 -22.06 7.13 4.12
C VAL A 440 -21.05 6.41 3.23
N ALA A 441 -20.36 5.38 3.75
CA ALA A 441 -19.44 4.56 2.98
C ALA A 441 -20.16 3.85 1.82
N GLU A 442 -21.33 3.25 2.11
CA GLU A 442 -22.18 2.65 1.07
C GLU A 442 -22.63 3.65 0.02
N LEU A 443 -23.12 4.83 0.44
CA LEU A 443 -23.50 5.88 -0.48
C LEU A 443 -22.33 6.38 -1.34
N CYS A 444 -21.13 6.51 -0.78
CA CYS A 444 -19.95 6.96 -1.53
C CYS A 444 -19.46 5.90 -2.53
N ARG A 445 -19.56 4.60 -2.18
CA ARG A 445 -19.31 3.50 -3.12
C ARG A 445 -20.26 3.54 -4.32
N GLN A 446 -21.54 3.82 -4.07
CA GLN A 446 -22.56 3.97 -5.11
C GLN A 446 -22.39 5.24 -5.99
N LEU A 447 -21.45 6.13 -5.67
CA LEU A 447 -21.20 7.38 -6.41
C LEU A 447 -19.86 7.34 -7.18
N ASP A 448 -19.24 6.17 -7.31
CA ASP A 448 -18.04 5.89 -8.12
C ASP A 448 -16.84 6.82 -7.86
N GLY A 449 -16.71 7.33 -6.63
CA GLY A 449 -15.64 8.26 -6.30
C GLY A 449 -15.62 9.54 -7.15
N LEU A 450 -16.73 9.91 -7.80
CA LEU A 450 -16.87 11.13 -8.59
C LEU A 450 -17.10 12.32 -7.65
N PRO A 451 -16.14 13.25 -7.47
CA PRO A 451 -16.28 14.37 -6.54
C PRO A 451 -17.57 15.17 -6.73
N LEU A 452 -17.95 15.44 -7.99
CA LEU A 452 -19.18 16.17 -8.29
C LEU A 452 -20.43 15.41 -7.85
N ALA A 453 -20.47 14.09 -8.06
CA ALA A 453 -21.60 13.26 -7.65
C ALA A 453 -21.74 13.24 -6.12
N VAL A 454 -20.61 13.15 -5.42
CA VAL A 454 -20.52 13.24 -3.96
C VAL A 454 -21.03 14.58 -3.44
N GLU A 455 -20.59 15.70 -4.02
CA GLU A 455 -21.04 17.04 -3.62
C GLU A 455 -22.54 17.25 -3.85
N LEU A 456 -23.07 16.75 -4.98
CA LEU A 456 -24.50 16.83 -5.30
C LEU A 456 -25.34 15.96 -4.36
N ALA A 457 -24.87 14.77 -4.00
CA ALA A 457 -25.53 13.91 -3.02
C ALA A 457 -25.53 14.55 -1.63
N ALA A 458 -24.39 15.12 -1.21
CA ALA A 458 -24.25 15.80 0.07
C ALA A 458 -25.18 17.02 0.20
N ALA A 459 -25.43 17.75 -0.90
CA ALA A 459 -26.37 18.86 -0.90
C ALA A 459 -27.83 18.44 -0.57
N ARG A 460 -28.20 17.18 -0.84
CA ARG A 460 -29.56 16.64 -0.57
C ARG A 460 -29.83 16.40 0.91
N VAL A 461 -28.78 16.37 1.73
CA VAL A 461 -28.88 16.21 3.19
C VAL A 461 -29.70 17.32 3.86
N ARG A 462 -29.85 18.47 3.19
CA ARG A 462 -30.72 19.56 3.66
C ARG A 462 -32.17 19.10 3.88
N VAL A 463 -32.65 18.14 3.08
CA VAL A 463 -34.06 17.72 3.04
C VAL A 463 -34.26 16.21 3.19
N LEU A 464 -33.20 15.40 3.12
CA LEU A 464 -33.26 13.94 3.19
C LEU A 464 -32.18 13.40 4.13
N SER A 465 -32.42 12.24 4.75
CA SER A 465 -31.40 11.49 5.49
C SER A 465 -30.47 10.71 4.54
N VAL A 466 -29.27 10.34 5.01
CA VAL A 466 -28.31 9.55 4.22
C VAL A 466 -28.90 8.21 3.74
N PRO A 467 -29.61 7.42 4.59
CA PRO A 467 -30.26 6.20 4.14
C PRO A 467 -31.37 6.44 3.11
N GLU A 468 -32.13 7.54 3.22
CA GLU A 468 -33.14 7.89 2.23
C GLU A 468 -32.54 8.34 0.90
N ILE A 469 -31.41 9.05 0.95
CA ILE A 469 -30.63 9.38 -0.23
C ILE A 469 -30.23 8.03 -0.85
N ALA A 470 -29.47 7.18 -0.17
CA ALA A 470 -29.01 5.86 -0.64
C ALA A 470 -30.15 5.01 -1.23
N ARG A 471 -31.27 4.85 -0.51
CA ARG A 471 -32.43 4.09 -1.01
C ARG A 471 -33.03 4.68 -2.29
N ARG A 472 -33.06 6.00 -2.42
CA ARG A 472 -33.54 6.66 -3.63
C ARG A 472 -32.53 6.57 -4.78
N LEU A 473 -31.25 6.18 -4.54
CA LEU A 473 -30.23 5.89 -5.58
C LEU A 473 -30.65 4.80 -6.53
N GLY A 474 -31.33 3.77 -6.00
CA GLY A 474 -31.89 2.72 -6.84
C GLY A 474 -33.01 3.18 -7.79
N ASP A 475 -33.48 4.43 -7.69
CA ASP A 475 -34.54 5.02 -8.52
C ASP A 475 -34.08 6.39 -9.12
N ARG A 476 -32.77 6.69 -9.07
CA ARG A 476 -32.17 8.02 -9.36
C ARG A 476 -32.06 8.22 -10.87
N PHE A 477 -32.48 9.32 -11.48
CA PHE A 477 -31.87 10.66 -11.36
C PHE A 477 -32.89 11.80 -11.24
N ALA A 478 -34.16 11.50 -10.99
CA ALA A 478 -35.20 12.51 -10.76
C ALA A 478 -34.83 13.47 -9.60
N LEU A 479 -34.13 12.95 -8.59
CA LEU A 479 -33.77 13.63 -7.35
C LEU A 479 -32.65 14.67 -7.52
N LEU A 480 -31.81 14.55 -8.56
CA LEU A 480 -30.60 15.38 -8.72
C LEU A 480 -30.84 16.66 -9.55
N ARG A 481 -32.05 16.84 -10.10
CA ARG A 481 -32.42 17.96 -11.00
C ARG A 481 -32.44 19.36 -10.36
N GLY A 482 -32.51 19.48 -9.03
CA GLY A 482 -32.63 20.79 -8.35
C GLY A 482 -31.38 21.20 -7.59
N GLY A 483 -30.40 21.85 -8.22
CA GLY A 483 -29.21 22.43 -7.58
C GLY A 483 -29.28 23.97 -7.50
N ALA A 484 -28.49 24.56 -6.58
CA ALA A 484 -28.54 25.98 -6.19
C ALA A 484 -28.44 27.00 -7.33
N ARG A 485 -29.11 28.16 -7.15
CA ARG A 485 -29.26 29.24 -8.15
C ARG A 485 -27.96 29.95 -8.57
N ASP A 486 -26.84 29.66 -7.92
CA ASP A 486 -25.58 30.41 -8.08
C ASP A 486 -24.49 29.59 -8.82
N ALA A 487 -24.83 28.46 -9.43
CA ALA A 487 -23.92 27.67 -10.27
C ALA A 487 -24.12 27.98 -11.77
N PRO A 488 -23.06 28.03 -12.61
CA PRO A 488 -23.16 28.21 -14.05
C PRO A 488 -24.13 27.19 -14.68
N GLU A 489 -24.92 27.60 -15.69
CA GLU A 489 -26.04 26.85 -16.28
C GLU A 489 -25.73 25.39 -16.71
N ARG A 490 -24.45 25.04 -16.85
CA ARG A 490 -23.90 23.76 -17.32
C ARG A 490 -23.80 22.65 -16.27
N HIS A 491 -23.95 22.93 -14.98
CA HIS A 491 -23.96 21.89 -13.93
C HIS A 491 -25.36 21.29 -13.66
N ARG A 492 -26.27 21.32 -14.64
CA ARG A 492 -27.59 20.70 -14.52
C ARG A 492 -27.48 19.17 -14.67
N THR A 493 -27.15 18.50 -13.56
CA THR A 493 -27.23 17.04 -13.33
C THR A 493 -26.20 16.19 -14.10
N LEU A 494 -25.71 15.11 -13.47
CA LEU A 494 -24.81 14.11 -14.07
C LEU A 494 -25.31 13.58 -15.44
N HIS A 495 -26.64 13.54 -15.62
CA HIS A 495 -27.31 13.16 -16.86
C HIS A 495 -26.94 14.05 -18.06
N ALA A 496 -26.75 15.36 -17.88
CA ALA A 496 -26.45 16.27 -18.99
C ALA A 496 -25.04 16.03 -19.58
N VAL A 497 -24.14 15.46 -18.79
CA VAL A 497 -22.75 15.17 -19.20
C VAL A 497 -22.67 13.89 -20.04
N VAL A 498 -23.45 12.86 -19.67
CA VAL A 498 -23.56 11.59 -20.41
C VAL A 498 -24.47 11.72 -21.63
N ASP A 499 -25.59 12.43 -21.51
CA ASP A 499 -26.53 12.69 -22.62
C ASP A 499 -25.86 13.51 -23.74
N TRP A 500 -24.97 14.44 -23.38
CA TRP A 500 -24.17 15.17 -24.36
C TRP A 500 -23.14 14.29 -25.09
N SER A 501 -22.40 13.43 -24.37
CA SER A 501 -21.49 12.45 -25.01
C SER A 501 -22.23 11.42 -25.85
N TRP A 502 -23.45 11.02 -25.44
CA TRP A 502 -24.33 10.15 -26.19
C TRP A 502 -24.81 10.78 -27.51
N ASN A 503 -25.18 12.07 -27.49
CA ASN A 503 -25.66 12.78 -28.67
C ASN A 503 -24.57 12.97 -29.73
N LEU A 504 -23.29 12.87 -29.37
CA LEU A 504 -22.14 12.94 -30.29
C LEU A 504 -21.80 11.58 -30.94
N LEU A 505 -22.33 10.48 -30.43
CA LEU A 505 -22.16 9.15 -31.03
C LEU A 505 -23.04 9.01 -32.27
N ASP A 506 -22.52 8.28 -33.27
CA ASP A 506 -23.36 7.74 -34.34
C ASP A 506 -24.26 6.60 -33.82
N GLU A 507 -25.24 6.19 -34.62
CA GLU A 507 -26.23 5.20 -34.18
C GLU A 507 -25.63 3.82 -33.91
N HIS A 508 -24.54 3.44 -34.57
CA HIS A 508 -23.88 2.15 -34.34
C HIS A 508 -23.18 2.14 -32.98
N ALA A 509 -22.46 3.21 -32.64
CA ALA A 509 -21.84 3.38 -31.34
C ALA A 509 -22.87 3.50 -30.20
N ARG A 510 -24.02 4.15 -30.44
CA ARG A 510 -25.14 4.17 -29.47
C ARG A 510 -25.73 2.78 -29.25
N ALA A 511 -26.03 2.05 -30.32
CA ALA A 511 -26.57 0.69 -30.23
C ALA A 511 -25.59 -0.25 -29.51
N ALA A 512 -24.29 -0.10 -29.77
CA ALA A 512 -23.25 -0.85 -29.06
C ALA A 512 -23.24 -0.53 -27.56
N LEU A 513 -23.32 0.74 -27.18
CA LEU A 513 -23.36 1.16 -25.78
C LEU A 513 -24.61 0.60 -25.05
N ARG A 514 -25.79 0.62 -25.69
CA ARG A 514 -27.03 0.00 -25.15
C ARG A 514 -26.84 -1.49 -24.92
N THR A 515 -26.34 -2.20 -25.92
CA THR A 515 -26.19 -3.65 -25.86
C THR A 515 -25.15 -4.06 -24.81
N LEU A 516 -23.96 -3.46 -24.85
CA LEU A 516 -22.85 -3.76 -23.94
C LEU A 516 -23.13 -3.35 -22.49
N SER A 517 -24.10 -2.47 -22.22
CA SER A 517 -24.48 -2.10 -20.85
C SER A 517 -25.12 -3.24 -20.03
N VAL A 518 -25.38 -4.39 -20.68
CA VAL A 518 -25.80 -5.64 -20.02
C VAL A 518 -24.70 -6.22 -19.11
N PHE A 519 -23.44 -5.90 -19.36
CA PHE A 519 -22.30 -6.38 -18.57
C PHE A 519 -22.10 -5.55 -17.29
N PRO A 520 -22.21 -6.13 -16.08
CA PRO A 520 -21.97 -5.43 -14.82
C PRO A 520 -20.48 -5.22 -14.51
N GLY A 521 -19.60 -6.15 -14.90
CA GLY A 521 -18.18 -6.21 -14.49
C GLY A 521 -17.18 -5.85 -15.59
N GLY A 522 -17.60 -5.09 -16.60
CA GLY A 522 -16.83 -4.91 -17.84
C GLY A 522 -16.82 -6.19 -18.69
N PHE A 523 -16.05 -6.21 -19.78
CA PHE A 523 -16.03 -7.30 -20.76
C PHE A 523 -14.73 -7.32 -21.56
N SER A 524 -14.40 -8.46 -22.16
CA SER A 524 -13.31 -8.59 -23.13
C SER A 524 -13.75 -8.15 -24.53
N GLY A 525 -12.79 -7.91 -25.43
CA GLY A 525 -13.09 -7.67 -26.85
C GLY A 525 -13.88 -8.82 -27.49
N GLU A 526 -13.48 -10.06 -27.23
CA GLU A 526 -14.19 -11.27 -27.68
C GLU A 526 -15.66 -11.32 -27.21
N ALA A 527 -15.89 -10.96 -25.93
CA ALA A 527 -17.25 -10.89 -25.39
C ALA A 527 -18.08 -9.79 -26.07
N ALA A 528 -17.47 -8.66 -26.40
CA ALA A 528 -18.13 -7.59 -27.15
C ALA A 528 -18.47 -8.03 -28.59
N GLU A 529 -17.56 -8.70 -29.29
CA GLU A 529 -17.79 -9.21 -30.65
C GLU A 529 -18.97 -10.17 -30.70
N GLN A 530 -19.04 -11.12 -29.76
CA GLN A 530 -20.10 -12.11 -29.70
C GLN A 530 -21.46 -11.48 -29.36
N VAL A 531 -21.50 -10.49 -28.47
CA VAL A 531 -22.76 -9.81 -28.08
C VAL A 531 -23.21 -8.80 -29.14
N LEU A 532 -22.29 -8.12 -29.82
CA LEU A 532 -22.62 -7.17 -30.90
C LEU A 532 -22.92 -7.87 -32.23
N GLY A 533 -22.34 -9.05 -32.48
CA GLY A 533 -22.55 -9.86 -33.67
C GLY A 533 -21.63 -9.49 -34.85
N GLY A 534 -20.40 -9.04 -34.58
CA GLY A 534 -19.43 -8.64 -35.61
C GLY A 534 -18.16 -8.02 -35.02
N ASP A 535 -17.27 -7.49 -35.88
CA ASP A 535 -16.04 -6.80 -35.45
C ASP A 535 -16.38 -5.59 -34.57
N ALA A 536 -16.06 -5.72 -33.28
CA ALA A 536 -16.36 -4.73 -32.26
C ALA A 536 -15.23 -3.71 -32.09
N LEU A 537 -14.02 -4.00 -32.59
CA LEU A 537 -12.82 -3.21 -32.29
C LEU A 537 -12.96 -1.72 -32.68
N PRO A 538 -13.46 -1.35 -33.88
CA PRO A 538 -13.63 0.06 -34.24
C PRO A 538 -14.62 0.80 -33.32
N LEU A 539 -15.68 0.12 -32.86
CA LEU A 539 -16.67 0.67 -31.95
C LEU A 539 -16.10 0.83 -30.54
N LEU A 540 -15.33 -0.14 -30.06
CA LEU A 540 -14.66 -0.07 -28.77
C LEU A 540 -13.60 1.04 -28.73
N GLU A 541 -12.82 1.21 -29.80
CA GLU A 541 -11.88 2.32 -29.96
C GLU A 541 -12.59 3.67 -29.94
N GLN A 542 -13.70 3.81 -30.65
CA GLN A 542 -14.52 5.03 -30.65
C GLN A 542 -15.09 5.34 -29.27
N LEU A 543 -15.64 4.33 -28.57
CA LEU A 543 -16.23 4.49 -27.25
C LEU A 543 -15.18 4.78 -26.16
N ALA A 544 -14.00 4.14 -26.23
CA ALA A 544 -12.87 4.42 -25.36
C ALA A 544 -12.28 5.82 -25.62
N GLY A 545 -12.16 6.21 -26.90
CA GLY A 545 -11.73 7.54 -27.31
C GLY A 545 -12.64 8.67 -26.82
N GLN A 546 -13.91 8.36 -26.52
CA GLN A 546 -14.89 9.29 -25.93
C GLN A 546 -15.01 9.18 -24.40
N SER A 547 -14.13 8.40 -23.75
CA SER A 547 -14.18 8.12 -22.30
C SER A 547 -15.53 7.53 -21.82
N LEU A 548 -16.25 6.83 -22.70
CA LEU A 548 -17.45 6.05 -22.35
C LEU A 548 -17.10 4.63 -21.91
N LEU A 549 -15.95 4.13 -22.37
CA LEU A 549 -15.29 2.93 -21.89
C LEU A 549 -13.93 3.29 -21.30
N THR A 550 -13.59 2.63 -20.21
CA THR A 550 -12.24 2.58 -19.65
C THR A 550 -11.56 1.29 -20.12
N VAL A 551 -10.27 1.36 -20.40
CA VAL A 551 -9.46 0.22 -20.84
C VAL A 551 -8.45 -0.09 -19.75
N ALA A 552 -8.37 -1.36 -19.35
CA ALA A 552 -7.41 -1.84 -18.36
C ALA A 552 -6.72 -3.11 -18.86
N ASP A 553 -5.41 -3.17 -18.68
CA ASP A 553 -4.64 -4.40 -18.87
C ASP A 553 -4.78 -5.28 -17.64
N THR A 554 -5.22 -6.51 -17.84
CA THR A 554 -5.30 -7.54 -16.79
C THR A 554 -4.47 -8.76 -17.20
N PRO A 555 -4.10 -9.66 -16.27
CA PRO A 555 -3.46 -10.93 -16.60
C PRO A 555 -4.26 -11.77 -17.62
N ALA A 556 -5.58 -11.64 -17.61
CA ALA A 556 -6.49 -12.27 -18.56
C ALA A 556 -6.58 -11.59 -19.93
N GLY A 557 -5.93 -10.43 -20.12
CA GLY A 557 -5.95 -9.61 -21.34
C GLY A 557 -6.58 -8.23 -21.13
N VAL A 558 -6.80 -7.52 -22.24
CA VAL A 558 -7.41 -6.17 -22.26
C VAL A 558 -8.89 -6.27 -21.88
N ARG A 559 -9.31 -5.50 -20.88
CA ARG A 559 -10.71 -5.38 -20.47
C ARG A 559 -11.25 -3.97 -20.70
N PHE A 560 -12.48 -3.92 -21.18
CA PHE A 560 -13.27 -2.71 -21.33
C PHE A 560 -14.28 -2.63 -20.20
N ARG A 561 -14.39 -1.48 -19.55
CA ARG A 561 -15.36 -1.25 -18.47
C ARG A 561 -16.10 0.07 -18.69
N MET A 562 -17.42 0.01 -18.68
CA MET A 562 -18.24 1.22 -18.58
C MET A 562 -18.23 1.72 -17.15
N LEU A 563 -18.15 3.05 -16.98
CA LEU A 563 -18.49 3.65 -15.70
C LEU A 563 -19.96 3.33 -15.39
N GLU A 564 -20.29 3.04 -14.13
CA GLU A 564 -21.63 2.62 -13.73
C GLU A 564 -22.69 3.63 -14.20
N THR A 565 -22.40 4.92 -14.06
CA THR A 565 -23.25 6.01 -14.56
C THR A 565 -23.52 5.99 -16.07
N VAL A 566 -22.54 5.59 -16.89
CA VAL A 566 -22.70 5.43 -18.35
C VAL A 566 -23.49 4.15 -18.63
N ARG A 567 -23.22 3.08 -17.88
CA ARG A 567 -23.90 1.79 -18.00
C ARG A 567 -25.40 1.93 -17.69
N GLU A 568 -25.76 2.56 -16.59
CA GLU A 568 -27.14 2.83 -16.19
C GLU A 568 -27.88 3.68 -17.22
N PHE A 569 -27.24 4.76 -17.70
CA PHE A 569 -27.82 5.59 -18.76
C PHE A 569 -28.08 4.78 -20.03
N SER A 570 -27.12 3.96 -20.43
CA SER A 570 -27.23 3.13 -21.64
C SER A 570 -28.27 2.03 -21.48
N ALA A 571 -28.40 1.46 -20.28
CA ALA A 571 -29.44 0.50 -19.93
C ALA A 571 -30.83 1.14 -19.95
N ALA A 572 -30.98 2.37 -19.45
CA ALA A 572 -32.22 3.13 -19.54
C ALA A 572 -32.60 3.43 -21.00
N ARG A 573 -31.63 3.81 -21.84
CA ARG A 573 -31.85 4.00 -23.29
C ARG A 573 -32.21 2.69 -24.00
N ARG A 574 -31.62 1.56 -23.58
CA ARG A 574 -31.99 0.23 -24.07
C ARG A 574 -33.44 -0.13 -23.72
N ALA A 575 -33.85 0.14 -22.49
CA ALA A 575 -35.22 -0.08 -22.03
C ALA A 575 -36.22 0.81 -22.80
N GLU A 576 -35.89 2.09 -23.00
CA GLU A 576 -36.69 3.03 -23.82
C GLU A 576 -36.83 2.56 -25.28
N ALA A 577 -35.78 1.95 -25.83
CA ALA A 577 -35.79 1.37 -27.17
C ALA A 577 -36.49 0.00 -27.25
N GLY A 578 -36.85 -0.61 -26.11
CA GLY A 578 -37.47 -1.95 -26.07
C GLY A 578 -36.51 -3.09 -26.40
N GLU A 579 -35.20 -2.88 -26.25
CA GLU A 579 -34.13 -3.80 -26.68
C GLU A 579 -33.63 -4.73 -25.54
N ASP A 580 -34.25 -4.68 -24.34
CA ASP A 580 -33.77 -5.42 -23.16
C ASP A 580 -33.74 -6.95 -23.36
N GLU A 581 -34.83 -7.53 -23.87
CA GLU A 581 -34.91 -8.99 -24.10
C GLU A 581 -33.88 -9.47 -25.13
N GLU A 582 -33.61 -8.66 -26.16
CA GLU A 582 -32.63 -8.98 -27.18
C GLU A 582 -31.20 -8.95 -26.61
N ALA A 583 -30.85 -7.87 -25.89
CA ALA A 583 -29.53 -7.75 -25.28
C ALA A 583 -29.27 -8.83 -24.22
N VAL A 584 -30.26 -9.13 -23.37
CA VAL A 584 -30.17 -10.23 -22.39
C VAL A 584 -30.06 -11.57 -23.10
N GLY A 585 -30.77 -11.79 -24.22
CA GLY A 585 -30.65 -12.99 -25.03
C GLY A 585 -29.23 -13.20 -25.56
N ARG A 586 -28.62 -12.17 -26.17
CA ARG A 586 -27.23 -12.22 -26.67
C ARG A 586 -26.22 -12.42 -25.54
N PHE A 587 -26.43 -11.77 -24.40
CA PHE A 587 -25.62 -11.93 -23.20
C PHE A 587 -25.67 -13.37 -22.65
N LEU A 588 -26.85 -13.98 -22.59
CA LEU A 588 -27.01 -15.37 -22.15
C LEU A 588 -26.38 -16.36 -23.14
N LEU A 589 -26.46 -16.10 -24.45
CA LEU A 589 -25.77 -16.91 -25.45
C LEU A 589 -24.25 -16.86 -25.25
N TRP A 590 -23.68 -15.67 -25.10
CA TRP A 590 -22.25 -15.51 -24.76
C TRP A 590 -21.89 -16.25 -23.47
N ALA A 591 -22.67 -16.07 -22.40
CA ALA A 591 -22.39 -16.67 -21.10
C ALA A 591 -22.48 -18.20 -21.15
N ARG A 592 -23.44 -18.74 -21.90
CA ARG A 592 -23.57 -20.19 -22.16
C ARG A 592 -22.37 -20.71 -22.91
N ASP A 593 -22.01 -20.08 -24.03
CA ASP A 593 -20.91 -20.54 -24.88
C ASP A 593 -19.57 -20.46 -24.12
N PHE A 594 -19.38 -19.42 -23.31
CA PHE A 594 -18.27 -19.31 -22.34
C PHE A 594 -18.31 -20.47 -21.34
N GLY A 595 -19.45 -20.74 -20.72
CA GLY A 595 -19.60 -21.84 -19.77
C GLY A 595 -19.35 -23.22 -20.39
N VAL A 596 -19.77 -23.44 -21.64
CA VAL A 596 -19.51 -24.68 -22.41
C VAL A 596 -18.01 -24.82 -22.69
N ALA A 597 -17.34 -23.75 -23.11
CA ALA A 597 -15.92 -23.77 -23.42
C ALA A 597 -15.04 -24.07 -22.19
N TYR A 598 -15.49 -23.68 -20.99
CA TYR A 598 -14.72 -23.81 -19.75
C TYR A 598 -15.34 -24.79 -18.73
N HIS A 599 -16.37 -25.58 -19.06
CA HIS A 599 -17.09 -26.41 -18.06
C HIS A 599 -16.20 -27.41 -17.27
N ASP A 600 -15.08 -27.85 -17.85
CA ASP A 600 -14.13 -28.80 -17.28
C ASP A 600 -12.75 -28.20 -16.97
N TRP A 601 -12.64 -26.85 -16.93
CA TRP A 601 -11.38 -26.12 -16.80
C TRP A 601 -10.49 -26.58 -15.62
N LEU A 602 -11.12 -26.98 -14.51
CA LEU A 602 -10.45 -27.48 -13.31
C LEU A 602 -9.64 -28.77 -13.56
N PHE A 603 -10.11 -29.57 -14.52
CA PHE A 603 -9.56 -30.88 -14.86
C PHE A 603 -8.59 -30.83 -16.05
N GLY A 604 -8.36 -29.64 -16.62
CA GLY A 604 -7.38 -29.42 -17.69
C GLY A 604 -5.92 -29.40 -17.19
N SER A 605 -4.97 -29.26 -18.13
CA SER A 605 -3.52 -29.19 -17.85
C SER A 605 -3.03 -27.80 -17.46
N GLU A 606 -3.77 -26.74 -17.82
CA GLU A 606 -3.44 -25.34 -17.54
C GLU A 606 -4.57 -24.59 -16.78
N PRO A 607 -4.96 -25.04 -15.58
CA PRO A 607 -6.10 -24.48 -14.85
C PRO A 607 -5.89 -23.02 -14.41
N LEU A 608 -4.63 -22.57 -14.24
CA LEU A 608 -4.29 -21.20 -13.84
C LEU A 608 -4.83 -20.14 -14.82
N LEU A 609 -4.50 -20.25 -16.11
CA LEU A 609 -4.91 -19.27 -17.12
C LEU A 609 -6.43 -19.22 -17.28
N ALA A 610 -7.08 -20.39 -17.20
CA ALA A 610 -8.54 -20.48 -17.20
C ALA A 610 -9.14 -19.82 -15.94
N SER A 611 -8.54 -20.03 -14.77
CA SER A 611 -8.98 -19.42 -13.50
C SER A 611 -8.95 -17.90 -13.56
N GLU A 612 -7.86 -17.30 -14.07
CA GLU A 612 -7.74 -15.84 -14.18
C GLU A 612 -8.83 -15.25 -15.09
N ARG A 613 -9.09 -15.89 -16.24
CA ARG A 613 -10.16 -15.50 -17.16
C ARG A 613 -11.54 -15.61 -16.52
N ILE A 614 -11.81 -16.73 -15.84
CA ILE A 614 -13.10 -16.97 -15.18
C ILE A 614 -13.33 -16.00 -14.02
N ARG A 615 -12.29 -15.69 -13.23
CA ARG A 615 -12.37 -14.68 -12.14
C ARG A 615 -12.70 -13.30 -12.68
N ALA A 616 -12.08 -12.91 -13.80
CA ALA A 616 -12.38 -11.64 -14.45
C ALA A 616 -13.84 -11.53 -14.92
N GLU A 617 -14.46 -12.66 -15.29
CA GLU A 617 -15.86 -12.72 -15.74
C GLU A 617 -16.87 -13.07 -14.64
N GLN A 618 -16.43 -13.30 -13.39
CA GLN A 618 -17.29 -13.87 -12.34
C GLN A 618 -18.60 -13.09 -12.15
N ASP A 619 -18.54 -11.75 -12.09
CA ASP A 619 -19.73 -10.92 -11.87
C ASP A 619 -20.71 -10.99 -13.05
N ASN A 620 -20.19 -11.13 -14.28
CA ASN A 620 -20.99 -11.34 -15.47
C ASN A 620 -21.66 -12.72 -15.45
N LEU A 621 -20.92 -13.78 -15.10
CA LEU A 621 -21.45 -15.14 -15.01
C LEU A 621 -22.51 -15.29 -13.90
N VAL A 622 -22.34 -14.62 -12.77
CA VAL A 622 -23.33 -14.61 -11.67
C VAL A 622 -24.60 -13.89 -12.10
N LEU A 623 -24.50 -12.76 -12.82
CA LEU A 623 -25.68 -12.07 -13.36
C LEU A 623 -26.39 -12.93 -14.41
N ALA A 624 -25.64 -13.54 -15.34
CA ALA A 624 -26.17 -14.42 -16.36
C ALA A 624 -26.90 -15.62 -15.74
N LEU A 625 -26.36 -16.22 -14.67
CA LEU A 625 -27.01 -17.32 -13.96
C LEU A 625 -28.35 -16.90 -13.36
N ARG A 626 -28.45 -15.70 -12.77
CA ARG A 626 -29.74 -15.19 -12.25
C ARG A 626 -30.78 -15.05 -13.36
N HIS A 627 -30.39 -14.53 -14.52
CA HIS A 627 -31.29 -14.44 -15.68
C HIS A 627 -31.68 -15.83 -16.21
N ALA A 628 -30.73 -16.76 -16.30
CA ALA A 628 -30.97 -18.13 -16.75
C ALA A 628 -31.94 -18.88 -15.82
N LEU A 629 -31.77 -18.73 -14.49
CA LEU A 629 -32.68 -19.29 -13.48
C LEU A 629 -34.10 -18.72 -13.61
N ALA A 630 -34.23 -17.39 -13.77
CA ALA A 630 -35.52 -16.74 -13.97
C ALA A 630 -36.24 -17.23 -15.24
N ARG A 631 -35.50 -17.56 -16.30
CA ARG A 631 -36.02 -18.09 -17.57
C ARG A 631 -36.13 -19.62 -17.61
N THR A 632 -35.63 -20.32 -16.60
CA THR A 632 -35.50 -21.80 -16.58
C THR A 632 -34.72 -22.33 -17.81
N ASP A 633 -33.65 -21.63 -18.19
CA ASP A 633 -32.78 -21.99 -19.31
C ASP A 633 -31.77 -23.08 -18.90
N GLY A 634 -32.15 -24.35 -19.13
CA GLY A 634 -31.39 -25.53 -18.72
C GLY A 634 -29.92 -25.57 -19.19
N PRO A 635 -29.63 -25.42 -20.50
CA PRO A 635 -28.25 -25.38 -21.02
C PRO A 635 -27.39 -24.31 -20.33
N THR A 636 -27.90 -23.09 -20.20
CA THR A 636 -27.14 -21.97 -19.61
C THR A 636 -26.96 -22.15 -18.09
N ILE A 637 -27.99 -22.62 -17.38
CA ILE A 637 -27.87 -22.96 -15.95
C ILE A 637 -26.77 -24.02 -15.76
N ALA A 638 -26.76 -25.09 -16.56
CA ALA A 638 -25.74 -26.14 -16.46
C ALA A 638 -24.32 -25.59 -16.70
N ALA A 639 -24.14 -24.81 -17.77
CA ALA A 639 -22.85 -24.23 -18.16
C ALA A 639 -22.27 -23.32 -17.09
N LEU A 640 -23.08 -22.41 -16.56
CA LEU A 640 -22.64 -21.45 -15.54
C LEU A 640 -22.44 -22.11 -14.17
N THR A 641 -23.27 -23.08 -13.80
CA THR A 641 -23.08 -23.86 -12.57
C THR A 641 -21.76 -24.61 -12.59
N ALA A 642 -21.39 -25.26 -13.70
CA ALA A 642 -20.12 -25.98 -13.80
C ALA A 642 -18.92 -25.06 -13.54
N VAL A 643 -18.86 -23.92 -14.23
CA VAL A 643 -17.74 -22.98 -14.11
C VAL A 643 -17.65 -22.35 -12.72
N LEU A 644 -18.78 -21.84 -12.19
CA LEU A 644 -18.83 -21.17 -10.89
C LEU A 644 -18.62 -22.16 -9.74
N ALA A 645 -19.12 -23.40 -9.84
CA ALA A 645 -18.91 -24.41 -8.82
C ALA A 645 -17.42 -24.79 -8.71
N ALA A 646 -16.73 -24.94 -9.85
CA ALA A 646 -15.28 -25.18 -9.85
C ALA A 646 -14.51 -23.99 -9.25
N LEU A 647 -14.86 -22.75 -9.64
CA LEU A 647 -14.19 -21.55 -9.12
C LEU A 647 -14.32 -21.40 -7.60
N TRP A 648 -15.54 -21.53 -7.09
CA TRP A 648 -15.80 -21.35 -5.66
C TRP A 648 -15.37 -22.54 -4.80
N SER A 649 -15.15 -23.70 -5.42
CA SER A 649 -14.53 -24.86 -4.74
C SER A 649 -13.05 -24.63 -4.44
N ILE A 650 -12.30 -24.01 -5.36
CA ILE A 650 -10.87 -23.69 -5.13
C ILE A 650 -10.71 -22.47 -4.21
N GLY A 651 -11.54 -21.45 -4.38
CA GLY A 651 -11.46 -20.24 -3.54
C GLY A 651 -11.99 -20.41 -2.11
N SER A 652 -12.26 -21.65 -1.66
CA SER A 652 -12.81 -21.98 -0.33
C SER A 652 -14.08 -21.20 0.06
N ASN A 653 -14.90 -20.77 -0.93
CA ASN A 653 -16.13 -20.01 -0.70
C ASN A 653 -17.35 -20.95 -0.60
N TYR A 654 -17.28 -21.86 0.37
CA TYR A 654 -18.28 -22.90 0.62
C TYR A 654 -19.72 -22.36 0.82
N PRO A 655 -19.96 -21.17 1.42
CA PRO A 655 -21.31 -20.62 1.50
C PRO A 655 -21.90 -20.29 0.13
N ARG A 656 -21.13 -19.66 -0.77
CA ARG A 656 -21.59 -19.36 -2.14
C ARG A 656 -21.83 -20.63 -2.94
N LEU A 657 -20.96 -21.62 -2.79
CA LEU A 657 -21.09 -22.91 -3.45
C LEU A 657 -22.34 -23.68 -2.99
N THR A 658 -22.63 -23.66 -1.69
CA THR A 658 -23.82 -24.32 -1.14
C THR A 658 -25.11 -23.63 -1.63
N ALA A 659 -25.12 -22.29 -1.68
CA ALA A 659 -26.23 -21.53 -2.26
C ALA A 659 -26.42 -21.84 -3.75
N LEU A 660 -25.32 -21.85 -4.53
CA LEU A 660 -25.34 -22.22 -5.96
C LEU A 660 -25.97 -23.58 -6.18
N ALA A 661 -25.55 -24.59 -5.42
CA ALA A 661 -26.09 -25.93 -5.52
C ALA A 661 -27.58 -25.97 -5.13
N ALA A 662 -27.99 -25.25 -4.09
CA ALA A 662 -29.39 -25.16 -3.68
C ALA A 662 -30.29 -24.54 -4.76
N ASP A 663 -29.83 -23.46 -5.40
CA ASP A 663 -30.59 -22.72 -6.41
C ASP A 663 -30.69 -23.46 -7.75
N THR A 664 -29.61 -24.15 -8.15
CA THR A 664 -29.50 -24.79 -9.47
C THR A 664 -29.93 -26.26 -9.46
N GLY A 665 -29.92 -26.91 -8.30
CA GLY A 665 -30.32 -28.31 -8.14
C GLY A 665 -31.75 -28.61 -8.62
N PRO A 666 -32.79 -27.88 -8.17
CA PRO A 666 -34.16 -28.10 -8.60
C PRO A 666 -34.36 -28.02 -10.14
N PRO A 667 -33.99 -26.93 -10.84
CA PRO A 667 -34.18 -26.86 -12.30
C PRO A 667 -33.37 -27.92 -13.05
N LEU A 668 -32.12 -28.19 -12.65
CA LEU A 668 -31.28 -29.20 -13.32
C LEU A 668 -31.74 -30.64 -13.07
N SER A 669 -32.48 -30.91 -11.99
CA SER A 669 -33.02 -32.27 -11.74
C SER A 669 -34.12 -32.68 -12.72
N HIS A 670 -34.78 -31.70 -13.35
CA HIS A 670 -35.83 -31.91 -14.34
C HIS A 670 -35.36 -31.66 -15.79
N TYR A 671 -34.20 -31.04 -15.97
CA TYR A 671 -33.60 -30.79 -17.28
C TYR A 671 -33.12 -32.08 -17.96
N ARG A 672 -33.38 -32.21 -19.26
CA ARG A 672 -32.89 -33.30 -20.13
C ARG A 672 -32.02 -32.68 -21.22
N PRO A 673 -30.68 -32.73 -21.09
CA PRO A 673 -29.80 -32.06 -22.02
C PRO A 673 -29.78 -32.70 -23.40
N GLU A 674 -29.69 -31.86 -24.42
CA GLU A 674 -29.28 -32.23 -25.77
C GLU A 674 -27.84 -32.80 -25.77
N PRO A 675 -27.44 -33.63 -26.76
CA PRO A 675 -26.15 -34.31 -26.76
C PRO A 675 -24.94 -33.40 -26.53
N GLU A 676 -24.98 -32.15 -27.03
CA GLU A 676 -23.89 -31.17 -26.88
C GLU A 676 -23.75 -30.61 -25.46
N TYR A 677 -24.80 -30.64 -24.63
CA TYR A 677 -24.79 -30.13 -23.25
C TYR A 677 -24.71 -31.23 -22.18
N VAL A 678 -24.66 -32.51 -22.58
CA VAL A 678 -24.62 -33.65 -21.63
C VAL A 678 -23.40 -33.55 -20.71
N GLU A 679 -22.21 -33.28 -21.26
CA GLU A 679 -20.98 -33.21 -20.46
C GLU A 679 -20.93 -31.95 -19.59
N VAL A 680 -21.53 -30.86 -20.04
CA VAL A 680 -21.70 -29.63 -19.26
C VAL A 680 -22.61 -29.85 -18.05
N ALA A 681 -23.76 -30.51 -18.26
CA ALA A 681 -24.66 -30.90 -17.18
C ALA A 681 -24.01 -31.91 -16.23
N ARG A 682 -23.16 -32.82 -16.75
CA ARG A 682 -22.36 -33.74 -15.94
C ARG A 682 -21.37 -32.97 -15.06
N ALA A 683 -20.68 -31.96 -15.61
CA ALA A 683 -19.74 -31.15 -14.86
C ALA A 683 -20.41 -30.42 -13.69
N ALA A 684 -21.52 -29.74 -13.96
CA ALA A 684 -22.31 -29.08 -12.93
C ALA A 684 -22.74 -30.05 -11.80
N ALA A 685 -23.28 -31.21 -12.16
CA ALA A 685 -23.72 -32.19 -11.19
C ALA A 685 -22.54 -32.78 -10.39
N VAL A 686 -21.44 -33.13 -11.06
CA VAL A 686 -20.22 -33.68 -10.43
C VAL A 686 -19.62 -32.68 -9.44
N LEU A 687 -19.38 -31.43 -9.84
CA LEU A 687 -18.74 -30.43 -9.00
C LEU A 687 -19.59 -30.10 -7.77
N CYS A 688 -20.91 -29.88 -7.95
CA CYS A 688 -21.80 -29.65 -6.82
C CYS A 688 -21.92 -30.88 -5.91
N THR A 689 -22.02 -32.10 -6.46
CA THR A 689 -22.09 -33.31 -5.64
C THR A 689 -20.80 -33.56 -4.87
N ALA A 690 -19.63 -33.45 -5.52
CA ALA A 690 -18.33 -33.66 -4.87
C ALA A 690 -18.13 -32.70 -3.70
N SER A 691 -18.41 -31.41 -3.90
CA SER A 691 -18.21 -30.40 -2.86
C SER A 691 -19.20 -30.51 -1.71
N LEU A 692 -20.46 -30.87 -1.97
CA LEU A 692 -21.43 -31.15 -0.90
C LEU A 692 -21.12 -32.45 -0.16
N PHE A 693 -20.61 -33.48 -0.85
CA PHE A 693 -20.20 -34.75 -0.25
C PHE A 693 -19.06 -34.54 0.77
N MET A 694 -18.04 -33.75 0.41
CA MET A 694 -16.93 -33.44 1.32
C MET A 694 -17.38 -32.72 2.60
N GLY A 695 -18.41 -31.86 2.52
CA GLY A 695 -18.91 -31.09 3.67
C GLY A 695 -19.95 -31.82 4.53
N TYR A 696 -20.89 -32.54 3.91
CA TYR A 696 -22.07 -33.12 4.58
C TYR A 696 -22.05 -34.66 4.65
N GLY A 697 -21.07 -35.32 4.02
CA GLY A 697 -20.92 -36.77 3.98
C GLY A 697 -21.77 -37.46 2.90
N PRO A 698 -21.88 -38.81 2.94
CA PRO A 698 -22.51 -39.65 1.91
C PRO A 698 -24.05 -39.56 1.80
N GLY A 699 -24.66 -38.40 2.09
CA GLY A 699 -26.11 -38.18 2.03
C GLY A 699 -26.66 -37.97 0.61
N GLY A 700 -27.95 -38.23 0.43
CA GLY A 700 -28.63 -38.02 -0.85
C GLY A 700 -28.81 -36.53 -1.19
N VAL A 701 -27.94 -35.99 -2.07
CA VAL A 701 -28.08 -34.64 -2.63
C VAL A 701 -28.86 -34.67 -3.95
N ARG A 702 -29.62 -33.61 -4.26
CA ARG A 702 -30.47 -33.56 -5.49
C ARG A 702 -29.65 -33.69 -6.78
N GLN A 703 -28.41 -33.23 -6.77
CA GLN A 703 -27.48 -33.28 -7.89
C GLN A 703 -27.09 -34.72 -8.28
N LEU A 704 -27.13 -35.67 -7.33
CA LEU A 704 -26.97 -37.09 -7.64
C LEU A 704 -28.11 -37.61 -8.52
N VAL A 705 -29.32 -37.08 -8.38
CA VAL A 705 -30.46 -37.44 -9.24
C VAL A 705 -30.23 -36.97 -10.67
N THR A 706 -29.71 -35.74 -10.83
CA THR A 706 -29.31 -35.22 -12.15
C THR A 706 -28.23 -36.12 -12.75
N LEU A 707 -27.15 -36.38 -12.00
CA LEU A 707 -26.02 -37.17 -12.47
C LEU A 707 -26.41 -38.58 -12.92
N ARG A 708 -27.22 -39.29 -12.13
CA ARG A 708 -27.69 -40.66 -12.44
C ARG A 708 -28.69 -40.73 -13.62
N ARG A 709 -29.30 -39.61 -14.01
CA ARG A 709 -30.22 -39.53 -15.16
C ARG A 709 -29.50 -39.26 -16.48
N LEU A 710 -28.29 -38.71 -16.43
CA LEU A 710 -27.49 -38.47 -17.63
C LEU A 710 -27.08 -39.79 -18.28
N PRO A 711 -26.91 -39.83 -19.61
CA PRO A 711 -26.40 -41.01 -20.29
C PRO A 711 -25.09 -41.51 -19.66
N PRO A 712 -24.90 -42.82 -19.45
CA PRO A 712 -23.65 -43.37 -18.95
C PRO A 712 -22.52 -43.10 -19.95
N ALA A 713 -21.33 -42.80 -19.43
CA ALA A 713 -20.13 -42.55 -20.22
C ALA A 713 -18.97 -43.38 -19.65
N PRO A 714 -18.03 -43.85 -20.50
CA PRO A 714 -16.84 -44.53 -20.01
C PRO A 714 -16.02 -43.61 -19.08
N PRO A 715 -15.32 -44.12 -18.06
CA PRO A 715 -14.52 -43.31 -17.13
C PRO A 715 -13.16 -42.93 -17.73
N ASP A 716 -13.14 -42.41 -18.96
CA ASP A 716 -11.96 -42.03 -19.73
C ASP A 716 -11.49 -40.59 -19.46
N THR A 717 -12.34 -39.76 -18.85
CA THR A 717 -11.98 -38.44 -18.33
C THR A 717 -12.14 -38.39 -16.81
N LEU A 718 -11.44 -37.46 -16.15
CA LEU A 718 -11.58 -37.23 -14.71
C LEU A 718 -13.01 -36.94 -14.30
N LEU A 719 -13.68 -36.07 -15.04
CA LEU A 719 -15.06 -35.71 -14.79
C LEU A 719 -16.00 -36.93 -14.83
N ARG A 720 -15.81 -37.83 -15.81
CA ARG A 720 -16.60 -39.05 -15.94
C ARG A 720 -16.26 -40.08 -14.87
N ALA A 721 -14.99 -40.24 -14.52
CA ALA A 721 -14.55 -41.11 -13.43
C ALA A 721 -15.15 -40.65 -12.09
N ILE A 722 -15.08 -39.36 -11.77
CA ILE A 722 -15.73 -38.78 -10.58
C ILE A 722 -17.24 -38.99 -10.63
N GLY A 723 -17.86 -38.76 -11.78
CA GLY A 723 -19.30 -38.99 -11.97
C GLY A 723 -19.72 -40.42 -11.68
N THR A 724 -18.94 -41.41 -12.13
CA THR A 724 -19.18 -42.84 -11.88
C THR A 724 -19.06 -43.17 -10.39
N VAL A 725 -17.97 -42.74 -9.74
CA VAL A 725 -17.76 -43.01 -8.30
C VAL A 725 -18.86 -42.35 -7.46
N LEU A 726 -19.16 -41.06 -7.70
CA LEU A 726 -20.20 -40.34 -6.96
C LEU A 726 -21.59 -40.98 -7.15
N SER A 727 -21.89 -41.47 -8.36
CA SER A 727 -23.15 -42.17 -8.64
C SER A 727 -23.28 -43.48 -7.85
N ALA A 728 -22.17 -44.12 -7.50
CA ALA A 728 -22.13 -45.36 -6.73
C ALA A 728 -22.07 -45.14 -5.20
N VAL A 729 -21.85 -43.91 -4.71
CA VAL A 729 -21.73 -43.58 -3.28
C VAL A 729 -22.85 -44.16 -2.40
N PRO A 730 -24.15 -44.09 -2.78
CA PRO A 730 -25.22 -44.68 -1.96
C PRO A 730 -25.14 -46.20 -1.78
N GLU A 731 -24.36 -46.90 -2.60
CA GLU A 731 -24.13 -48.35 -2.55
C GLU A 731 -22.82 -48.72 -1.84
N MET A 732 -22.02 -47.71 -1.44
CA MET A 732 -20.75 -47.85 -0.70
C MET A 732 -20.96 -47.85 0.83
N LEU A 733 -22.08 -48.41 1.27
CA LEU A 733 -22.50 -48.40 2.68
C LEU A 733 -22.31 -49.79 3.33
N PRO A 734 -22.28 -49.87 4.67
CA PRO A 734 -22.21 -51.14 5.40
C PRO A 734 -23.31 -52.13 4.98
N PRO A 735 -23.08 -53.46 5.12
CA PRO A 735 -21.94 -54.07 5.84
C PRO A 735 -20.72 -54.46 4.98
N ASP A 736 -20.85 -54.63 3.65
CA ASP A 736 -19.83 -55.33 2.85
C ASP A 736 -18.90 -54.43 2.03
N TYR A 737 -19.24 -53.14 1.84
CA TYR A 737 -18.49 -52.16 1.04
C TYR A 737 -18.01 -52.72 -0.32
N GLY A 738 -18.75 -53.65 -0.92
CA GLY A 738 -18.33 -54.41 -2.10
C GLY A 738 -18.08 -53.51 -3.31
N VAL A 739 -19.01 -52.58 -3.56
CA VAL A 739 -18.92 -51.61 -4.66
C VAL A 739 -17.72 -50.69 -4.51
N LEU A 740 -17.41 -50.22 -3.30
CA LEU A 740 -16.24 -49.39 -3.04
C LEU A 740 -14.94 -50.15 -3.33
N ARG A 741 -14.85 -51.41 -2.88
CA ARG A 741 -13.66 -52.26 -3.12
C ARG A 741 -13.48 -52.60 -4.59
N GLU A 742 -14.57 -52.86 -5.33
CA GLU A 742 -14.52 -53.11 -6.78
C GLU A 742 -14.01 -51.87 -7.52
N LEU A 743 -14.51 -50.68 -7.17
CA LEU A 743 -14.08 -49.42 -7.80
C LEU A 743 -12.62 -49.08 -7.47
N CYS A 744 -12.17 -49.25 -6.22
CA CYS A 744 -10.75 -49.10 -5.85
C CYS A 744 -9.85 -50.12 -6.56
N GLY A 745 -10.35 -51.32 -6.84
CA GLY A 745 -9.63 -52.38 -7.56
C GLY A 745 -9.73 -52.32 -9.09
N SER A 746 -10.32 -51.26 -9.66
CA SER A 746 -10.51 -51.14 -11.10
C SER A 746 -9.18 -51.09 -11.87
N GLU A 747 -9.15 -51.71 -13.05
CA GLU A 747 -8.02 -51.59 -13.98
C GLU A 747 -7.89 -50.18 -14.60
N HIS A 748 -8.90 -49.32 -14.43
CA HIS A 748 -8.87 -47.92 -14.85
C HIS A 748 -8.26 -47.02 -13.76
N PRO A 749 -7.03 -46.48 -13.92
CA PRO A 749 -6.33 -45.76 -12.86
C PRO A 749 -7.07 -44.51 -12.35
N LEU A 750 -7.74 -43.78 -13.26
CA LEU A 750 -8.57 -42.62 -12.91
C LEU A 750 -9.72 -43.02 -11.99
N LEU A 751 -10.41 -44.11 -12.32
CA LEU A 751 -11.54 -44.59 -11.53
C LEU A 751 -11.08 -45.09 -10.17
N ALA A 752 -10.00 -45.88 -10.13
CA ALA A 752 -9.41 -46.38 -8.90
C ALA A 752 -8.92 -45.24 -7.99
N GLY A 753 -8.18 -44.26 -8.50
CA GLY A 753 -7.66 -43.14 -7.70
C GLY A 753 -8.76 -42.24 -7.13
N ILE A 754 -9.83 -41.99 -7.89
CA ILE A 754 -10.99 -41.23 -7.39
C ILE A 754 -11.81 -42.06 -6.38
N ALA A 755 -11.95 -43.37 -6.60
CA ALA A 755 -12.62 -44.26 -5.65
C ALA A 755 -11.85 -44.32 -4.32
N GLU A 756 -10.52 -44.40 -4.35
CA GLU A 756 -9.67 -44.30 -3.15
C GLU A 756 -9.83 -42.96 -2.45
N SER A 757 -10.01 -41.86 -3.20
CA SER A 757 -10.29 -40.54 -2.63
C SER A 757 -11.59 -40.54 -1.83
N VAL A 758 -12.68 -41.05 -2.42
CA VAL A 758 -13.97 -41.21 -1.73
C VAL A 758 -13.86 -42.19 -0.56
N ALA A 759 -13.08 -43.27 -0.71
CA ALA A 759 -12.82 -44.24 0.34
C ALA A 759 -12.22 -43.57 1.59
N THR A 760 -11.34 -42.57 1.45
CA THR A 760 -10.81 -41.84 2.63
C THR A 760 -11.91 -41.24 3.49
N TYR A 761 -12.96 -40.68 2.88
CA TYR A 761 -14.09 -40.09 3.59
C TYR A 761 -15.06 -41.15 4.13
N VAL A 762 -15.23 -42.28 3.42
CA VAL A 762 -16.02 -43.42 3.92
C VAL A 762 -15.36 -44.04 5.14
N TRP A 763 -14.05 -44.32 5.12
CA TRP A 763 -13.36 -44.90 6.28
C TRP A 763 -13.27 -43.94 7.45
N GLU A 764 -13.10 -42.64 7.18
CA GLU A 764 -13.21 -41.61 8.20
C GLU A 764 -14.61 -41.58 8.82
N TYR A 765 -15.68 -41.70 8.02
CA TYR A 765 -17.06 -41.83 8.50
C TYR A 765 -17.22 -43.04 9.43
N GLU A 766 -16.57 -44.16 9.11
CA GLU A 766 -16.56 -45.39 9.91
C GLU A 766 -15.57 -45.36 11.09
N HIS A 767 -14.87 -44.25 11.30
CA HIS A 767 -13.87 -44.07 12.36
C HIS A 767 -12.65 -45.01 12.24
N ASP A 768 -12.37 -45.50 11.03
CA ASP A 768 -11.19 -46.30 10.70
C ASP A 768 -10.15 -45.43 9.99
N ILE A 769 -9.43 -44.62 10.78
CA ILE A 769 -8.44 -43.65 10.26
C ILE A 769 -7.24 -44.36 9.60
N ASP A 770 -6.90 -45.58 10.04
CA ASP A 770 -5.82 -46.36 9.45
C ASP A 770 -6.16 -46.78 8.01
N ARG A 771 -7.38 -47.28 7.76
CA ARG A 771 -7.85 -47.54 6.40
C ARG A 771 -8.00 -46.27 5.57
N ALA A 772 -8.38 -45.15 6.20
CA ALA A 772 -8.42 -43.86 5.52
C ALA A 772 -7.01 -43.43 5.05
N LEU A 773 -5.99 -43.57 5.90
CA LEU A 773 -4.59 -43.30 5.58
C LEU A 773 -4.07 -44.22 4.46
N ASP A 774 -4.38 -45.51 4.53
CA ASP A 774 -3.97 -46.46 3.50
C ASP A 774 -4.61 -46.16 2.14
N SER A 775 -5.87 -45.73 2.14
CA SER A 775 -6.56 -45.28 0.93
C SER A 775 -5.93 -43.99 0.41
N ALA A 776 -5.66 -43.02 1.28
CA ALA A 776 -5.03 -41.74 0.93
C ALA A 776 -3.64 -41.93 0.28
N ARG A 777 -2.85 -42.90 0.77
CA ARG A 777 -1.55 -43.27 0.16
C ARG A 777 -1.67 -43.84 -1.24
N ARG A 778 -2.77 -44.55 -1.54
CA ARG A 778 -3.03 -45.14 -2.86
C ARG A 778 -3.49 -44.11 -3.90
N ILE A 779 -4.06 -42.98 -3.46
CA ILE A 779 -4.47 -41.88 -4.36
C ILE A 779 -3.28 -41.34 -5.17
N ILE A 780 -2.16 -41.05 -4.49
CA ILE A 780 -1.00 -40.37 -5.10
C ILE A 780 -0.44 -41.17 -6.30
N PRO A 781 -0.06 -42.46 -6.17
CA PRO A 781 0.43 -43.23 -7.32
C PRO A 781 -0.66 -43.54 -8.36
N ALA A 782 -1.93 -43.68 -7.96
CA ALA A 782 -3.03 -43.94 -8.89
C ALA A 782 -3.29 -42.75 -9.84
N LEU A 783 -3.17 -41.52 -9.32
CA LEU A 783 -3.40 -40.29 -10.07
C LEU A 783 -2.11 -39.64 -10.61
N ALA A 784 -0.92 -40.12 -10.24
CA ALA A 784 0.36 -39.60 -10.72
C ALA A 784 0.53 -39.52 -12.25
N PRO A 785 -0.03 -40.46 -13.06
CA PRO A 785 0.05 -40.35 -14.52
C PRO A 785 -0.74 -39.18 -15.12
N VAL A 786 -1.61 -38.53 -14.34
CA VAL A 786 -2.43 -37.40 -14.78
C VAL A 786 -1.67 -36.10 -14.49
N ASP A 787 -1.28 -35.37 -15.54
CA ASP A 787 -0.66 -34.05 -15.38
C ASP A 787 -1.72 -32.97 -15.08
N ASN A 788 -2.36 -33.09 -13.92
CA ASN A 788 -3.29 -32.11 -13.38
C ASN A 788 -2.83 -31.67 -11.99
N PRO A 789 -2.46 -30.40 -11.79
CA PRO A 789 -1.90 -29.92 -10.53
C PRO A 789 -2.92 -29.95 -9.37
N PHE A 790 -4.22 -29.75 -9.65
CA PHE A 790 -5.27 -29.81 -8.64
C PHE A 790 -5.36 -31.20 -7.99
N LEU A 791 -5.29 -32.28 -8.76
CA LEU A 791 -5.31 -33.64 -8.22
C LEU A 791 -4.06 -33.97 -7.40
N GLN A 792 -2.90 -33.46 -7.83
CA GLN A 792 -1.64 -33.64 -7.09
C GLN A 792 -1.71 -32.96 -5.71
N VAL A 793 -2.28 -31.75 -5.65
CA VAL A 793 -2.51 -31.03 -4.40
C VAL A 793 -3.58 -31.71 -3.56
N MET A 794 -4.73 -32.07 -4.12
CA MET A 794 -5.84 -32.70 -3.41
C MET A 794 -5.42 -33.98 -2.68
N GLY A 795 -4.75 -34.92 -3.36
CA GLY A 795 -4.33 -36.18 -2.75
C GLY A 795 -3.30 -35.98 -1.63
N ARG A 796 -2.34 -35.06 -1.83
CA ARG A 796 -1.31 -34.74 -0.83
C ARG A 796 -1.87 -33.98 0.36
N ALA A 797 -2.76 -33.02 0.12
CA ALA A 797 -3.46 -32.27 1.15
C ALA A 797 -4.28 -33.22 2.03
N ARG A 798 -5.07 -34.12 1.42
CA ARG A 798 -5.87 -35.10 2.16
C ARG A 798 -5.02 -36.05 3.00
N LEU A 799 -3.92 -36.58 2.45
CA LEU A 799 -3.01 -37.43 3.21
C LEU A 799 -2.38 -36.65 4.38
N SER A 800 -1.93 -35.42 4.13
CA SER A 800 -1.33 -34.58 5.17
C SER A 800 -2.32 -34.23 6.29
N GLU A 801 -3.60 -33.98 5.97
CA GLU A 801 -4.66 -33.73 6.95
C GLU A 801 -4.81 -34.92 7.91
N LEU A 802 -4.88 -36.14 7.35
CA LEU A 802 -4.99 -37.38 8.13
C LEU A 802 -3.72 -37.65 8.95
N CYS A 803 -2.53 -37.37 8.40
CA CYS A 803 -1.26 -37.45 9.12
C CYS A 803 -1.21 -36.48 10.31
N LEU A 804 -1.62 -35.22 10.12
CA LEU A 804 -1.68 -34.22 11.20
C LEU A 804 -2.63 -34.67 12.32
N ARG A 805 -3.80 -35.23 11.98
CA ARG A 805 -4.76 -35.74 12.98
C ARG A 805 -4.25 -36.94 13.76
N THR A 806 -3.34 -37.72 13.18
CA THR A 806 -2.71 -38.89 13.80
C THR A 806 -1.32 -38.59 14.39
N GLU A 807 -0.95 -37.31 14.51
CA GLU A 807 0.34 -36.85 15.06
C GLU A 807 1.57 -37.33 14.28
N ARG A 808 1.44 -37.51 12.96
CA ARG A 808 2.49 -37.97 12.04
C ARG A 808 3.10 -36.78 11.30
N GLY A 809 3.66 -35.83 12.06
CA GLY A 809 4.14 -34.54 11.58
C GLY A 809 5.20 -34.60 10.48
N ASP A 810 6.09 -35.59 10.50
CA ASP A 810 7.12 -35.78 9.46
C ASP A 810 6.51 -36.10 8.09
N GLU A 811 5.64 -37.12 8.02
CA GLU A 811 4.94 -37.51 6.79
C GLU A 811 4.01 -36.38 6.31
N ALA A 812 3.33 -35.70 7.23
CA ALA A 812 2.51 -34.53 6.89
C ALA A 812 3.34 -33.42 6.23
N TYR A 813 4.51 -33.08 6.80
CA TYR A 813 5.38 -32.03 6.29
C TYR A 813 5.87 -32.33 4.87
N GLU A 814 6.28 -33.57 4.58
CA GLU A 814 6.73 -33.96 3.24
C GLU A 814 5.62 -33.79 2.19
N HIS A 815 4.40 -34.24 2.52
CA HIS A 815 3.27 -34.11 1.59
C HIS A 815 2.82 -32.66 1.41
N LEU A 816 2.82 -31.85 2.48
CA LEU A 816 2.49 -30.43 2.40
C LEU A 816 3.52 -29.62 1.61
N ARG A 817 4.82 -29.92 1.75
CA ARG A 817 5.88 -29.33 0.92
C ARG A 817 5.68 -29.65 -0.56
N ALA A 818 5.43 -30.92 -0.87
CA ALA A 818 5.18 -31.33 -2.24
C ALA A 818 3.87 -30.75 -2.81
N ALA A 819 2.84 -30.52 -1.98
CA ALA A 819 1.65 -29.79 -2.38
C ALA A 819 1.96 -28.32 -2.65
N LEU A 820 2.74 -27.68 -1.78
CA LEU A 820 3.17 -26.28 -1.92
C LEU A 820 3.94 -26.03 -3.22
N ASP A 821 4.78 -26.97 -3.66
CA ASP A 821 5.53 -26.88 -4.91
C ASP A 821 4.62 -26.96 -6.16
N ALA A 822 3.45 -27.59 -6.05
CA ALA A 822 2.47 -27.72 -7.14
C ALA A 822 1.46 -26.55 -7.21
N LEU A 823 1.27 -25.80 -6.11
CA LEU A 823 0.31 -24.70 -6.01
C LEU A 823 0.48 -23.57 -7.05
N PRO A 824 1.71 -23.14 -7.43
CA PRO A 824 1.89 -22.09 -8.44
C PRO A 824 1.24 -22.43 -9.81
N ARG A 825 1.01 -23.71 -10.11
CA ARG A 825 0.34 -24.15 -11.35
C ARG A 825 -1.18 -24.03 -11.31
N ILE A 826 -1.78 -23.76 -10.14
CA ILE A 826 -3.24 -23.66 -9.92
C ILE A 826 -3.67 -22.19 -9.79
N GLY A 827 -2.78 -21.30 -9.32
CA GLY A 827 -3.01 -19.86 -9.34
C GLY A 827 -3.84 -19.28 -8.23
N ASP A 828 -4.24 -20.06 -7.23
CA ASP A 828 -4.96 -19.52 -6.08
C ASP A 828 -4.02 -19.26 -4.90
N GLU A 829 -3.99 -18.00 -4.46
CA GLU A 829 -3.31 -17.61 -3.23
C GLU A 829 -4.07 -18.04 -1.96
N HIS A 830 -5.37 -18.35 -2.06
CA HIS A 830 -6.20 -18.73 -0.90
C HIS A 830 -5.90 -20.15 -0.41
N ASP A 831 -5.61 -21.10 -1.32
CA ASP A 831 -5.19 -22.47 -0.95
C ASP A 831 -3.77 -22.53 -0.37
N LEU A 832 -2.97 -21.45 -0.49
CA LEU A 832 -1.71 -21.33 0.25
C LEU A 832 -1.95 -21.25 1.75
N ILE A 833 -3.09 -20.71 2.20
CA ILE A 833 -3.38 -20.55 3.64
C ILE A 833 -3.57 -21.92 4.28
N GLY A 834 -4.35 -22.82 3.67
CA GLY A 834 -4.56 -24.18 4.19
C GLY A 834 -3.27 -25.00 4.24
N VAL A 835 -2.46 -24.97 3.17
CA VAL A 835 -1.20 -25.72 3.10
C VAL A 835 -0.13 -25.12 4.03
N ARG A 836 0.03 -23.79 4.07
CA ARG A 836 0.98 -23.12 4.99
C ARG A 836 0.56 -23.29 6.44
N TRP A 837 -0.74 -23.25 6.72
CA TRP A 837 -1.26 -23.57 8.05
C TRP A 837 -0.96 -25.02 8.43
N GLY A 838 -1.19 -25.97 7.51
CA GLY A 838 -0.75 -27.36 7.69
C GLY A 838 0.75 -27.48 8.00
N LEU A 839 1.60 -26.69 7.34
CA LEU A 839 3.05 -26.66 7.59
C LEU A 839 3.38 -26.10 8.98
N VAL A 840 2.66 -25.08 9.45
CA VAL A 840 2.77 -24.60 10.85
C VAL A 840 2.50 -25.75 11.82
N LEU A 841 1.39 -26.47 11.62
CA LEU A 841 1.00 -27.59 12.49
C LEU A 841 2.02 -28.74 12.43
N ALA A 842 2.52 -29.08 11.24
CA ALA A 842 3.51 -30.13 11.05
C ALA A 842 4.84 -29.78 11.74
N CYS A 843 5.33 -28.54 11.60
CA CYS A 843 6.53 -28.06 12.30
C CYS A 843 6.35 -28.08 13.83
N LEU A 844 5.17 -27.72 14.33
CA LEU A 844 4.88 -27.80 15.76
C LEU A 844 4.88 -29.25 16.27
N GLN A 845 4.35 -30.21 15.51
CA GLN A 845 4.43 -31.64 15.83
C GLN A 845 5.87 -32.17 15.84
N ARG A 846 6.73 -31.63 14.97
CA ARG A 846 8.16 -31.95 14.90
C ARG A 846 9.00 -31.29 16.00
N GLY A 847 8.42 -30.38 16.79
CA GLY A 847 9.14 -29.62 17.79
C GLY A 847 10.03 -28.51 17.21
N GLU A 848 9.66 -27.95 16.05
CA GLU A 848 10.41 -26.93 15.30
C GLU A 848 9.66 -25.57 15.29
N PRO A 849 9.57 -24.86 16.42
CA PRO A 849 8.76 -23.64 16.53
C PRO A 849 9.28 -22.46 15.69
N ASP A 850 10.57 -22.44 15.35
CA ASP A 850 11.16 -21.39 14.51
C ASP A 850 10.75 -21.51 13.05
N GLU A 851 10.68 -22.75 12.54
CA GLU A 851 10.17 -23.00 11.19
C GLU A 851 8.64 -22.82 11.14
N ALA A 852 7.92 -23.21 12.19
CA ALA A 852 6.50 -22.89 12.33
C ALA A 852 6.26 -21.37 12.26
N GLN A 853 7.10 -20.55 12.92
CA GLN A 853 7.02 -19.09 12.84
C GLN A 853 7.33 -18.55 11.43
N PHE A 854 8.24 -19.18 10.69
CA PHE A 854 8.50 -18.83 9.30
C PHE A 854 7.25 -19.03 8.45
N TRP A 855 6.61 -20.20 8.54
CA TRP A 855 5.40 -20.50 7.78
C TRP A 855 4.21 -19.63 8.17
N LEU A 856 4.06 -19.33 9.45
CA LEU A 856 3.01 -18.43 9.94
C LEU A 856 3.15 -17.03 9.33
N ARG A 857 4.36 -16.46 9.30
CA ARG A 857 4.62 -15.17 8.63
C ARG A 857 4.32 -15.20 7.13
N GLN A 858 4.63 -16.31 6.47
CA GLN A 858 4.30 -16.48 5.04
C GLN A 858 2.78 -16.59 4.80
N ALA A 859 2.03 -17.11 5.77
CA ALA A 859 0.56 -17.10 5.70
C ALA A 859 0.00 -15.68 5.93
N GLU A 860 0.62 -14.87 6.80
CA GLU A 860 0.22 -13.47 7.07
C GLU A 860 0.44 -12.53 5.88
N CYS A 861 1.55 -12.65 5.15
CA CYS A 861 1.88 -11.73 4.04
C CYS A 861 0.99 -11.90 2.78
N ALA A 862 0.15 -12.93 2.71
CA ALA A 862 -0.63 -13.27 1.52
C ALA A 862 -2.01 -12.60 1.44
N ASN A 863 -2.57 -12.00 2.51
CA ASN A 863 -3.89 -11.37 2.42
C ASN A 863 -4.20 -10.34 3.56
N PRO A 864 -4.10 -9.02 3.30
CA PRO A 864 -4.55 -8.00 4.24
C PRO A 864 -6.06 -7.69 4.17
N ALA A 865 -6.82 -8.22 3.20
CA ALA A 865 -8.18 -7.77 2.87
C ALA A 865 -9.33 -8.63 3.45
N GLN A 866 -9.05 -9.86 3.91
CA GLN A 866 -10.02 -10.70 4.63
C GLN A 866 -9.61 -10.86 6.10
N GLN A 867 -9.68 -9.76 6.85
CA GLN A 867 -9.78 -9.82 8.31
C GLN A 867 -11.21 -10.19 8.72
N ASP A 868 -11.68 -11.37 8.30
CA ASP A 868 -12.87 -11.96 8.94
C ASP A 868 -12.50 -12.39 10.37
N ALA A 869 -13.49 -12.31 11.27
CA ALA A 869 -13.36 -12.19 12.72
C ALA A 869 -12.63 -13.31 13.51
N TYR A 870 -11.95 -14.26 12.86
CA TYR A 870 -11.28 -15.40 13.50
C TYR A 870 -9.86 -15.60 12.96
N SER A 871 -8.92 -14.84 13.52
CA SER A 871 -7.53 -14.82 13.06
C SER A 871 -6.80 -16.13 13.41
N MET A 872 -6.59 -16.98 12.39
CA MET A 872 -5.73 -18.19 12.46
C MET A 872 -4.31 -17.87 12.94
N ASP A 873 -3.85 -16.64 12.72
CA ASP A 873 -2.58 -16.12 13.21
C ASP A 873 -2.48 -16.19 14.74
N LEU A 874 -3.52 -15.77 15.46
CA LEU A 874 -3.51 -15.81 16.93
C LEU A 874 -3.35 -17.24 17.47
N LEU A 875 -3.97 -18.21 16.80
CA LEU A 875 -3.89 -19.63 17.18
C LEU A 875 -2.48 -20.17 16.98
N GLY A 876 -1.86 -19.85 15.83
CA GLY A 876 -0.49 -20.26 15.51
C GLY A 876 0.53 -19.65 16.47
N ARG A 877 0.41 -18.34 16.74
CA ARG A 877 1.29 -17.65 17.71
C ARG A 877 1.15 -18.20 19.12
N ALA A 878 -0.06 -18.58 19.52
CA ALA A 878 -0.30 -19.18 20.83
C ALA A 878 0.46 -20.51 20.99
N GLU A 879 0.31 -21.43 20.03
CA GLU A 879 1.02 -22.72 20.05
C GLU A 879 2.54 -22.56 19.93
N ILE A 880 3.04 -21.66 19.06
CA ILE A 880 4.47 -21.37 18.94
C ILE A 880 5.03 -20.83 20.27
N ALA A 881 4.31 -19.93 20.94
CA ALA A 881 4.73 -19.40 22.24
C ALA A 881 4.78 -20.52 23.29
N LEU A 882 3.78 -21.41 23.33
CA LEU A 882 3.78 -22.57 24.22
C LEU A 882 4.93 -23.54 23.92
N ALA A 883 5.20 -23.84 22.65
CA ALA A 883 6.33 -24.67 22.22
C ALA A 883 7.69 -24.09 22.62
N ARG A 884 7.81 -22.75 22.66
CA ARG A 884 9.02 -22.03 23.14
C ARG A 884 9.10 -21.91 24.66
N GLY A 885 8.13 -22.43 25.41
CA GLY A 885 8.06 -22.30 26.87
C GLY A 885 7.60 -20.92 27.37
N LEU A 886 7.07 -20.06 26.50
CA LEU A 886 6.52 -18.75 26.85
C LEU A 886 5.06 -18.88 27.30
N THR A 887 4.84 -19.62 28.40
CA THR A 887 3.51 -20.07 28.84
C THR A 887 2.50 -18.93 28.98
N GLU A 888 2.82 -17.86 29.73
CA GLU A 888 1.86 -16.77 29.96
C GLU A 888 1.50 -16.00 28.69
N VAL A 889 2.43 -15.89 27.74
CA VAL A 889 2.18 -15.28 26.42
C VAL A 889 1.23 -16.17 25.60
N GLY A 890 1.52 -17.46 25.51
CA GLY A 890 0.67 -18.42 24.79
C GLY A 890 -0.74 -18.52 25.36
N LEU A 891 -0.88 -18.57 26.70
CA LEU A 891 -2.17 -18.56 27.37
C LEU A 891 -2.93 -17.24 27.15
N GLY A 892 -2.23 -16.11 27.15
CA GLY A 892 -2.80 -14.81 26.83
C GLY A 892 -3.42 -14.77 25.43
N LEU A 893 -2.66 -15.26 24.43
CA LEU A 893 -3.12 -15.34 23.03
C LEU A 893 -4.32 -16.28 22.86
N TRP A 894 -4.32 -17.44 23.53
CA TRP A 894 -5.48 -18.34 23.54
C TRP A 894 -6.73 -17.70 24.12
N ARG A 895 -6.60 -16.90 25.20
CA ARG A 895 -7.75 -16.14 25.75
C ARG A 895 -8.24 -15.08 24.77
N SER A 896 -7.32 -14.35 24.12
CA SER A 896 -7.66 -13.39 23.07
C SER A 896 -8.35 -14.03 21.87
N ALA A 897 -8.01 -15.27 21.52
CA ALA A 897 -8.66 -16.01 20.43
C ALA A 897 -10.08 -16.47 20.78
N VAL A 898 -10.38 -16.74 22.06
CA VAL A 898 -11.70 -17.18 22.52
C VAL A 898 -12.66 -16.01 22.77
N GLN A 899 -12.15 -14.82 23.10
CA GLN A 899 -12.96 -13.62 23.42
C GLN A 899 -13.99 -13.21 22.35
N PRO A 900 -13.69 -13.23 21.04
CA PRO A 900 -14.64 -12.83 20.00
C PRO A 900 -15.74 -13.88 19.73
N LEU A 901 -15.58 -15.11 20.23
CA LEU A 901 -16.50 -16.20 19.94
C LEU A 901 -17.89 -15.89 20.56
N PRO A 902 -18.99 -15.99 19.77
CA PRO A 902 -20.36 -15.76 20.24
C PRO A 902 -20.70 -16.45 21.57
N VAL A 903 -21.52 -15.75 22.37
CA VAL A 903 -21.98 -16.19 23.69
C VAL A 903 -23.05 -17.30 23.58
N ALA A 904 -23.85 -17.29 22.53
CA ALA A 904 -24.87 -18.32 22.27
C ALA A 904 -24.23 -19.58 21.65
N GLY A 905 -24.63 -20.75 22.14
CA GLY A 905 -24.26 -22.05 21.54
C GLY A 905 -24.82 -22.23 20.12
N PRO A 906 -24.50 -23.35 19.43
CA PRO A 906 -24.86 -23.58 18.03
C PRO A 906 -26.33 -23.27 17.81
N ALA A 907 -26.61 -22.20 17.06
CA ALA A 907 -27.99 -21.83 16.74
C ALA A 907 -28.55 -22.91 15.82
N ALA A 908 -29.77 -23.38 16.08
CA ALA A 908 -30.47 -24.25 15.15
C ALA A 908 -30.65 -23.48 13.82
N GLY A 909 -29.74 -23.71 12.86
CA GLY A 909 -29.66 -22.98 11.58
C GLY A 909 -28.34 -22.22 11.32
N GLY A 910 -27.32 -22.31 12.18
CA GLY A 910 -25.96 -21.78 11.92
C GLY A 910 -25.13 -22.61 10.94
N ASP A 911 -24.01 -22.05 10.46
CA ASP A 911 -23.03 -22.76 9.61
C ASP A 911 -22.38 -23.92 10.40
N PRO A 912 -22.63 -25.19 10.03
CA PRO A 912 -22.09 -26.35 10.74
C PRO A 912 -20.56 -26.39 10.80
N PHE A 913 -19.87 -25.73 9.86
CA PHE A 913 -18.42 -25.65 9.82
C PHE A 913 -17.90 -24.68 10.89
N LEU A 914 -18.52 -23.51 10.99
CA LEU A 914 -18.13 -22.47 11.96
C LEU A 914 -18.39 -22.92 13.40
N ASP A 915 -19.54 -23.53 13.67
CA ASP A 915 -19.90 -24.02 15.01
C ASP A 915 -18.91 -25.08 15.53
N ARG A 916 -18.45 -25.98 14.64
CA ARG A 916 -17.42 -26.98 14.95
C ARG A 916 -16.08 -26.33 15.26
N TRP A 917 -15.66 -25.39 14.43
CA TRP A 917 -14.38 -24.68 14.57
C TRP A 917 -14.31 -23.91 15.89
N MET A 918 -15.39 -23.23 16.29
CA MET A 918 -15.48 -22.50 17.55
C MET A 918 -15.30 -23.41 18.77
N LEU A 919 -15.90 -24.61 18.73
CA LEU A 919 -15.78 -25.59 19.81
C LEU A 919 -14.36 -26.13 19.92
N GLN A 920 -13.69 -26.37 18.78
CA GLN A 920 -12.30 -26.80 18.74
C GLN A 920 -11.33 -25.76 19.32
N ILE A 921 -11.45 -24.48 18.94
CA ILE A 921 -10.64 -23.38 19.50
C ILE A 921 -10.80 -23.31 21.03
N ARG A 922 -12.05 -23.39 21.51
CA ARG A 922 -12.34 -23.33 22.96
C ARG A 922 -11.77 -24.54 23.70
N SER A 923 -11.86 -25.74 23.11
CA SER A 923 -11.23 -26.96 23.63
C SER A 923 -9.71 -26.84 23.75
N ALA A 924 -9.03 -26.32 22.72
CA ALA A 924 -7.59 -26.11 22.74
C ALA A 924 -7.19 -25.10 23.83
N ALA A 925 -7.88 -23.96 23.92
CA ALA A 925 -7.63 -22.96 24.96
C ALA A 925 -7.79 -23.54 26.37
N VAL A 926 -8.86 -24.30 26.65
CA VAL A 926 -9.07 -24.95 27.94
C VAL A 926 -7.97 -25.96 28.25
N THR A 927 -7.58 -26.77 27.27
CA THR A 927 -6.51 -27.76 27.41
C THR A 927 -5.16 -27.10 27.70
N ALA A 928 -4.82 -26.01 27.01
CA ALA A 928 -3.59 -25.25 27.26
C ALA A 928 -3.54 -24.71 28.71
N HIS A 929 -4.66 -24.15 29.19
CA HIS A 929 -4.77 -23.65 30.55
C HIS A 929 -4.75 -24.77 31.60
N ALA A 930 -5.30 -25.95 31.28
CA ALA A 930 -5.24 -27.13 32.14
C ALA A 930 -3.80 -27.63 32.30
N HIS A 931 -3.03 -27.74 31.21
CA HIS A 931 -1.61 -28.11 31.27
C HIS A 931 -0.77 -27.15 32.13
N ALA A 932 -1.13 -25.88 32.17
CA ALA A 932 -0.44 -24.86 32.98
C ALA A 932 -0.99 -24.73 34.42
N GLY A 933 -2.02 -25.50 34.81
CA GLY A 933 -2.67 -25.35 36.12
C GLY A 933 -3.39 -24.00 36.31
N ARG A 934 -3.88 -23.39 35.21
CA ARG A 934 -4.52 -22.06 35.17
C ARG A 934 -5.99 -22.11 34.74
N THR A 935 -6.69 -23.22 34.98
CA THR A 935 -8.09 -23.43 34.55
C THR A 935 -9.04 -22.34 35.05
N GLY A 936 -8.76 -21.73 36.21
CA GLY A 936 -9.56 -20.62 36.76
C GLY A 936 -9.66 -19.40 35.84
N LEU A 937 -8.68 -19.17 34.96
CA LEU A 937 -8.71 -18.06 33.99
C LEU A 937 -9.65 -18.31 32.80
N VAL A 938 -10.12 -19.55 32.64
CA VAL A 938 -11.01 -19.98 31.54
C VAL A 938 -12.23 -20.75 32.05
N ALA A 939 -12.62 -20.53 33.31
CA ALA A 939 -13.76 -21.22 33.94
C ALA A 939 -15.06 -21.09 33.11
N GLU A 940 -15.35 -19.88 32.61
CA GLU A 940 -16.50 -19.66 31.73
C GLU A 940 -16.41 -20.48 30.43
N SER A 941 -15.21 -20.66 29.87
CA SER A 941 -15.03 -21.48 28.67
C SER A 941 -15.25 -22.96 28.94
N VAL A 942 -14.88 -23.45 30.13
CA VAL A 942 -15.16 -24.83 30.59
C VAL A 942 -16.67 -25.05 30.71
N ASP A 943 -17.39 -24.14 31.38
CA ASP A 943 -18.85 -24.23 31.55
C ASP A 943 -19.57 -24.21 30.19
N ARG A 944 -19.14 -23.34 29.28
CA ARG A 944 -19.73 -23.27 27.94
C ARG A 944 -19.41 -24.50 27.10
N LEU A 945 -18.21 -25.08 27.19
CA LEU A 945 -17.90 -26.37 26.53
C LEU A 945 -18.82 -27.47 27.03
N TRP A 946 -19.05 -27.52 28.35
CA TRP A 946 -19.96 -28.49 28.97
C TRP A 946 -21.39 -28.34 28.44
N GLN A 947 -21.92 -27.10 28.43
CA GLN A 947 -23.26 -26.81 27.89
C GLN A 947 -23.39 -27.10 26.40
N GLY A 948 -22.37 -26.74 25.61
CA GLY A 948 -22.33 -27.00 24.17
C GLY A 948 -22.32 -28.49 23.86
N LEU A 949 -21.44 -29.25 24.52
CA LEU A 949 -21.36 -30.71 24.36
C LEU A 949 -22.66 -31.40 24.79
N ARG A 950 -23.26 -30.99 25.92
CA ARG A 950 -24.56 -31.50 26.36
C ARG A 950 -25.66 -31.25 25.32
N THR A 951 -25.69 -30.07 24.73
CA THR A 951 -26.67 -29.70 23.69
C THR A 951 -26.49 -30.56 22.44
N LEU A 952 -25.24 -30.74 21.99
CA LEU A 952 -24.94 -31.57 20.83
C LEU A 952 -25.27 -33.06 21.06
N LEU A 953 -24.96 -33.57 22.25
CA LEU A 953 -25.27 -34.95 22.59
C LEU A 953 -26.79 -35.18 22.69
N LEU A 954 -27.59 -34.20 23.11
CA LEU A 954 -29.06 -34.30 23.17
C LEU A 954 -29.75 -34.11 21.81
N GLY A 955 -29.08 -33.51 20.82
CA GLY A 955 -29.60 -33.31 19.47
C GLY A 955 -29.66 -34.61 18.63
N PRO A 956 -30.41 -34.60 17.50
CA PRO A 956 -30.38 -35.71 16.54
C PRO A 956 -28.97 -35.90 16.00
N SER A 957 -28.59 -37.14 15.66
CA SER A 957 -27.34 -37.41 14.91
C SER A 957 -27.41 -36.74 13.54
N ARG A 958 -26.51 -35.81 13.25
CA ARG A 958 -26.60 -34.90 12.09
C ARG A 958 -25.38 -34.86 11.18
N ALA A 959 -24.26 -35.54 11.46
CA ALA A 959 -23.10 -35.53 10.55
C ALA A 959 -22.08 -36.67 10.78
N PRO A 960 -21.20 -36.97 9.80
CA PRO A 960 -20.04 -37.87 9.93
C PRO A 960 -19.09 -37.54 11.08
N MET A 961 -18.81 -36.25 11.28
CA MET A 961 -17.73 -35.75 12.15
C MET A 961 -18.16 -35.44 13.58
N GLU A 962 -19.32 -35.93 14.02
CA GLU A 962 -19.84 -35.62 15.36
C GLU A 962 -19.01 -36.22 16.49
N LEU A 963 -18.51 -37.46 16.34
CA LEU A 963 -17.78 -38.11 17.44
C LEU A 963 -16.41 -37.47 17.71
N PRO A 964 -15.58 -37.13 16.70
CA PRO A 964 -14.31 -36.43 16.96
C PRO A 964 -14.50 -35.06 17.65
N VAL A 965 -15.62 -34.37 17.36
CA VAL A 965 -15.97 -33.12 18.04
C VAL A 965 -16.33 -33.39 19.51
N PHE A 966 -17.07 -34.46 19.79
CA PHE A 966 -17.38 -34.87 21.16
C PHE A 966 -16.13 -35.28 21.92
N GLY A 967 -15.25 -36.07 21.30
CA GLY A 967 -13.98 -36.47 21.88
C GLY A 967 -13.07 -35.27 22.15
N THR A 968 -13.02 -34.29 21.26
CA THR A 968 -12.24 -33.04 21.46
C THR A 968 -12.76 -32.19 22.63
N ALA A 969 -14.08 -32.10 22.82
CA ALA A 969 -14.66 -31.45 23.99
C ALA A 969 -14.41 -32.25 25.27
N LEU A 970 -14.62 -33.57 25.26
CA LEU A 970 -14.37 -34.46 26.39
C LEU A 970 -12.90 -34.46 26.82
N HIS A 971 -11.97 -34.37 25.87
CA HIS A 971 -10.55 -34.22 26.14
C HIS A 971 -10.29 -32.95 26.96
N ALA A 972 -10.77 -31.79 26.50
CA ALA A 972 -10.56 -30.52 27.18
C ALA A 972 -11.19 -30.49 28.58
N LEU A 973 -12.41 -31.03 28.72
CA LEU A 973 -13.12 -31.14 29.99
C LEU A 973 -12.42 -32.11 30.95
N GLY A 974 -11.94 -33.24 30.44
CA GLY A 974 -11.16 -34.22 31.18
C GLY A 974 -9.86 -33.61 31.72
N MET A 975 -9.12 -32.90 30.86
CA MET A 975 -7.90 -32.19 31.24
C MET A 975 -8.15 -31.13 32.30
N ALA A 976 -9.20 -30.33 32.16
CA ALA A 976 -9.59 -29.34 33.16
C ALA A 976 -10.00 -29.97 34.51
N GLY A 977 -10.71 -31.10 34.47
CA GLY A 977 -11.09 -31.87 35.65
C GLY A 977 -9.87 -32.42 36.40
N ILE A 978 -8.92 -33.02 35.67
CA ILE A 978 -7.66 -33.51 36.24
C ILE A 978 -6.85 -32.37 36.88
N ALA A 979 -6.72 -31.23 36.19
CA ALA A 979 -6.03 -30.05 36.73
C ALA A 979 -6.70 -29.49 38.00
N SER A 980 -8.00 -29.77 38.19
CA SER A 980 -8.77 -29.38 39.37
C SER A 980 -8.80 -30.47 40.47
N GLY A 981 -8.11 -31.60 40.28
CA GLY A 981 -8.01 -32.71 41.24
C GLY A 981 -9.11 -33.78 41.15
N ASP A 982 -9.94 -33.78 40.10
CA ASP A 982 -11.00 -34.77 39.89
C ASP A 982 -10.46 -36.02 39.17
N ALA A 983 -10.19 -37.08 39.94
CA ALA A 983 -9.67 -38.34 39.39
C ALA A 983 -10.66 -39.05 38.43
N SER A 984 -11.97 -38.78 38.53
CA SER A 984 -12.97 -39.38 37.64
C SER A 984 -12.91 -38.80 36.22
N ALA A 985 -12.34 -37.60 36.06
CA ALA A 985 -12.15 -36.94 34.77
C ALA A 985 -11.20 -37.72 33.83
N ALA A 986 -10.37 -38.62 34.37
CA ALA A 986 -9.53 -39.52 33.58
C ALA A 986 -10.34 -40.45 32.66
N ARG A 987 -11.59 -40.77 33.03
CA ARG A 987 -12.52 -41.53 32.17
C ARG A 987 -12.94 -40.74 30.92
N MET A 988 -13.06 -39.42 31.03
CA MET A 988 -13.37 -38.55 29.88
C MET A 988 -12.22 -38.53 28.87
N ILE A 989 -10.96 -38.56 29.34
CA ILE A 989 -9.78 -38.63 28.47
C ILE A 989 -9.74 -40.00 27.74
N ALA A 990 -9.98 -41.10 28.45
CA ALA A 990 -10.05 -42.43 27.84
C ALA A 990 -11.17 -42.55 26.80
N LEU A 991 -12.37 -42.00 27.09
CA LEU A 991 -13.48 -41.97 26.13
C LEU A 991 -13.18 -41.06 24.94
N ALA A 992 -12.56 -39.90 25.18
CA ALA A 992 -12.16 -38.97 24.13
C ALA A 992 -11.21 -39.62 23.12
N GLU A 993 -10.25 -40.45 23.57
CA GLU A 993 -9.36 -41.19 22.68
C GLU A 993 -10.12 -42.18 21.79
N ARG A 994 -11.17 -42.84 22.31
CA ARG A 994 -12.01 -43.77 21.54
C ARG A 994 -12.97 -43.07 20.57
N LEU A 995 -13.49 -41.91 20.93
CA LEU A 995 -14.33 -41.08 20.07
C LEU A 995 -13.53 -40.34 18.99
N GLY A 996 -12.21 -40.29 19.13
CA GLY A 996 -11.31 -39.49 18.31
C GLY A 996 -11.16 -38.06 18.85
N VAL A 997 -9.95 -37.52 18.79
CA VAL A 997 -9.64 -36.13 19.18
C VAL A 997 -9.06 -35.42 17.97
N GLN A 998 -9.51 -34.20 17.69
CA GLN A 998 -8.87 -33.35 16.69
C GLN A 998 -7.58 -32.78 17.25
N ARG A 999 -6.45 -33.40 16.91
CA ARG A 999 -5.10 -33.08 17.45
C ARG A 999 -4.36 -32.03 16.63
N GLU A 1000 -5.10 -31.09 16.07
CA GLU A 1000 -4.57 -30.11 15.12
C GLU A 1000 -3.65 -29.08 15.80
N PHE A 1001 -3.84 -28.77 17.09
CA PHE A 1001 -3.02 -27.79 17.81
C PHE A 1001 -1.99 -28.47 18.73
N GLN A 1002 -0.70 -28.31 18.43
CA GLN A 1002 0.40 -28.94 19.16
C GLN A 1002 1.40 -27.89 19.65
N PRO A 1003 1.92 -28.01 20.88
CA PRO A 1003 1.90 -29.21 21.74
C PRO A 1003 0.67 -29.32 22.65
N THR A 1004 -0.36 -28.47 22.51
CA THR A 1004 -1.49 -28.41 23.45
C THR A 1004 -2.38 -29.65 23.45
N MET A 1005 -2.79 -30.15 22.28
CA MET A 1005 -3.74 -31.26 22.13
C MET A 1005 -3.06 -32.62 21.99
N SER A 1006 -1.83 -32.76 22.50
CA SER A 1006 -1.04 -33.98 22.41
C SER A 1006 -1.70 -35.13 23.19
N ALA A 1007 -1.90 -36.28 22.53
CA ALA A 1007 -2.43 -37.45 23.20
C ALA A 1007 -1.47 -37.99 24.27
N ASP A 1008 -0.18 -37.99 23.98
CA ASP A 1008 0.82 -38.45 24.93
C ASP A 1008 0.87 -37.55 26.17
N ARG A 1009 0.80 -36.22 26.01
CA ARG A 1009 0.73 -35.30 27.15
C ARG A 1009 -0.54 -35.47 27.98
N ALA A 1010 -1.68 -35.78 27.36
CA ALA A 1010 -2.92 -36.04 28.09
C ALA A 1010 -2.86 -37.37 28.88
N ARG A 1011 -2.27 -38.41 28.29
CA ARG A 1011 -2.00 -39.69 28.99
C ARG A 1011 -1.05 -39.50 30.16
N GLU A 1012 0.02 -38.73 29.96
CA GLU A 1012 0.97 -38.38 31.02
C GLU A 1012 0.29 -37.60 32.14
N ALA A 1013 -0.54 -36.61 31.81
CA ALA A 1013 -1.31 -35.85 32.80
C ALA A 1013 -2.24 -36.78 33.61
N ALA A 1014 -2.94 -37.71 32.96
CA ALA A 1014 -3.78 -38.70 33.63
C ALA A 1014 -2.97 -39.65 34.55
N ARG A 1015 -1.78 -40.07 34.13
CA ARG A 1015 -0.89 -40.93 34.92
C ARG A 1015 -0.22 -40.21 36.09
N ALA A 1016 0.02 -38.90 35.95
CA ALA A 1016 0.66 -38.05 36.95
C ALA A 1016 -0.32 -37.53 38.02
N ALA A 1017 -1.63 -37.57 37.75
CA ALA A 1017 -2.69 -37.08 38.64
C ALA A 1017 -2.99 -37.96 39.87
N GLY A 1018 -2.16 -38.97 40.15
CA GLY A 1018 -2.29 -39.89 41.29
C GLY A 1018 -2.82 -41.28 40.90
N ASP A 1019 -2.68 -42.25 41.82
CA ASP A 1019 -2.98 -43.66 41.53
C ASP A 1019 -4.46 -43.92 41.20
N ALA A 1020 -5.38 -43.16 41.80
CA ALA A 1020 -6.82 -43.26 41.53
C ALA A 1020 -7.19 -42.85 40.09
N ALA A 1021 -6.59 -41.76 39.57
CA ALA A 1021 -6.79 -41.31 38.19
C ALA A 1021 -6.17 -42.29 37.18
N ARG A 1022 -4.99 -42.83 37.50
CA ARG A 1022 -4.31 -43.84 36.67
C ARG A 1022 -5.15 -45.13 36.54
N ALA A 1023 -5.71 -45.62 37.65
CA ALA A 1023 -6.59 -46.77 37.65
C ALA A 1023 -7.87 -46.49 36.86
N ALA A 1024 -8.53 -45.35 37.10
CA ALA A 1024 -9.74 -44.95 36.38
C ALA A 1024 -9.54 -44.84 34.86
N TYR A 1025 -8.38 -44.34 34.41
CA TYR A 1025 -8.02 -44.31 33.00
C TYR A 1025 -7.85 -45.72 32.41
N ALA A 1026 -7.10 -46.60 33.07
CA ALA A 1026 -6.83 -47.96 32.57
C ALA A 1026 -8.11 -48.82 32.50
N ASP A 1027 -8.99 -48.69 33.51
CA ASP A 1027 -10.29 -49.36 33.54
C ASP A 1027 -11.19 -48.87 32.40
N ALA A 1028 -11.26 -47.55 32.19
CA ALA A 1028 -12.05 -46.95 31.12
C ALA A 1028 -11.55 -47.31 29.72
N VAL A 1029 -10.23 -47.38 29.50
CA VAL A 1029 -9.66 -47.85 28.23
C VAL A 1029 -10.12 -49.27 27.91
N SER A 1030 -10.14 -50.16 28.90
CA SER A 1030 -10.59 -51.54 28.72
C SER A 1030 -12.10 -51.63 28.47
N GLU A 1031 -12.90 -50.85 29.21
CA GLU A 1031 -14.36 -50.77 29.09
C GLU A 1031 -14.80 -50.27 27.72
N TYR A 1032 -14.17 -49.21 27.20
CA TYR A 1032 -14.54 -48.56 25.95
C TYR A 1032 -13.94 -49.22 24.69
N ALA A 1033 -13.04 -50.19 24.85
CA ALA A 1033 -12.40 -50.88 23.72
C ALA A 1033 -13.42 -51.65 22.86
N ALA A 1034 -14.43 -52.26 23.48
CA ALA A 1034 -15.41 -53.12 22.82
C ALA A 1034 -16.67 -52.40 22.30
N LEU A 1035 -16.84 -51.12 22.61
CA LEU A 1035 -18.06 -50.37 22.28
C LEU A 1035 -18.09 -49.93 20.81
N GLY A 1036 -19.25 -50.08 20.18
CA GLY A 1036 -19.56 -49.54 18.85
C GLY A 1036 -19.93 -48.05 18.87
N ARG A 1037 -20.16 -47.47 17.68
CA ARG A 1037 -20.38 -46.03 17.47
C ARG A 1037 -21.50 -45.44 18.35
N ASP A 1038 -22.68 -46.06 18.33
CA ASP A 1038 -23.84 -45.57 19.08
C ASP A 1038 -23.65 -45.75 20.59
N GLU A 1039 -22.99 -46.83 21.00
CA GLU A 1039 -22.66 -47.12 22.40
C GLU A 1039 -21.64 -46.14 22.98
N LEU A 1040 -20.65 -45.71 22.18
CA LEU A 1040 -19.71 -44.66 22.55
C LEU A 1040 -20.39 -43.29 22.73
N ARG A 1041 -21.41 -42.98 21.91
CA ARG A 1041 -22.23 -41.76 22.08
C ARG A 1041 -23.05 -41.81 23.37
N GLU A 1042 -23.61 -42.97 23.71
CA GLU A 1042 -24.31 -43.14 24.99
C GLU A 1042 -23.37 -43.06 26.20
N ALA A 1043 -22.16 -43.62 26.10
CA ALA A 1043 -21.14 -43.47 27.13
C ALA A 1043 -20.78 -41.99 27.36
N ALA A 1044 -20.68 -41.19 26.29
CA ALA A 1044 -20.47 -39.75 26.40
C ALA A 1044 -21.65 -39.02 27.07
N ARG A 1045 -22.89 -39.37 26.70
CA ARG A 1045 -24.11 -38.84 27.34
C ARG A 1045 -24.13 -39.13 28.84
N ALA A 1046 -23.77 -40.34 29.25
CA ALA A 1046 -23.74 -40.75 30.65
C ALA A 1046 -22.72 -39.92 31.47
N LEU A 1047 -21.50 -39.72 30.94
CA LEU A 1047 -20.47 -38.92 31.62
C LEU A 1047 -20.84 -37.43 31.75
N ILE A 1048 -21.52 -36.86 30.75
CA ILE A 1048 -21.94 -35.45 30.77
C ILE A 1048 -23.18 -35.23 31.65
N SER A 1049 -24.02 -36.25 31.84
CA SER A 1049 -25.23 -36.16 32.67
C SER A 1049 -24.97 -36.36 34.17
N GLY A 1050 -23.81 -36.89 34.55
CA GLY A 1050 -23.46 -37.26 35.93
C GLY A 1050 -23.04 -36.11 36.87
N ARG A 1051 -22.82 -34.89 36.36
CA ARG A 1051 -22.66 -33.67 37.18
C ARG A 1051 -24.02 -32.95 37.26
N GLY A 1052 -24.78 -33.25 38.30
CA GLY A 1052 -25.99 -32.54 38.72
C GLY A 1052 -25.83 -32.03 40.14
#